data_AF-A0A955E4C1-F1
#
_entry.id   AF-A0A955E4C1-F1
#
_cell.length_a   1.000
_cell.length_b   1.000
_cell.length_c   1.000
_cell.angle_alpha   90.00
_cell.angle_beta   90.00
_cell.angle_gamma   90.00
#
_symmetry.space_group_name_H-M   'P 1'
#
loop_
_entity.id
_entity.type
_entity.pdbx_description
1 polymer ?
#
loop_
_entity_poly.entity_id
_entity_poly.type
_entity_poly.pdbx_seq_one_letter_code
_entity_poly.pdbx_strand_id
1 'polypeptide(L)'
;MTTRALALLATMAGTTLSITACSVSLSVDDQNQSSIAVENNITTADSRATPEPPSWFAVVDGKEITPPSIPMGDRATIERILDEGQHHSEVMSILSKLTETYGPRLTGSTNLENAQNWARDRFQSWGMSNAKLQQWGTVATRFDRGPSTGKVFLVNENPDEENKELRTLEFTTLAWSRGTDGPVSGKVLRMPETMDEYEAHKGEYADAWVLLKPSYTGRGGVRSVGFLMRQRMDDRSNIRKDIETKETAPADDAGAVAADTNAWSGTFDYHGTPVPAVLTFDETTDPVSGSMNIEGFSDGPISEFTREDNTIKFHWKHAMGASNIELTFDGDKATGVSRSSSGNEFKLAFAKGAAAETEQAQAETPEAIMEMVLKESPNGFISSSKDERVWTTSANNWREREVKDYPQDIEINVRQSDYDYLATRASEGVDLLVEFNLENKLTAGPIPVYNVIAEIPGTELPDEVVIISGHIDSWDGPGSMGTTDNGTGSAVTIEAARILTSLGVEPKRTIRFCLWGGEEQGLLGSKGYIESLSDEEKAKISAVFVDDGGTNYEGGAPAADFMVDYLAAATAPINGRFYSETDGEYLNVNIRPTGDKINTHGGSDHASFNRAGVPGFFWDEVGRADYGHSWHTQNDKFDMAIEEYLIQSATNAAVVAYNLANAPGLLPRAGETNAEEAQVNASAD
;
A
#
# COMPACT_ATOMS: atom_id res chain seq x y z
N MET A 1 -10.11 -48.65 35.74
CA MET A 1 -8.64 -48.48 35.79
C MET A 1 -7.94 -49.44 34.79
N THR A 2 -8.49 -49.67 33.60
CA THR A 2 -8.01 -50.78 32.72
C THR A 2 -8.00 -50.47 31.22
N THR A 3 -7.96 -49.19 30.81
CA THR A 3 -7.72 -48.82 29.41
C THR A 3 -6.28 -48.32 29.18
N ARG A 4 -5.65 -47.71 30.19
CA ARG A 4 -4.27 -47.20 30.11
C ARG A 4 -3.18 -48.28 30.23
N ALA A 5 -3.47 -49.41 30.88
CA ALA A 5 -2.45 -50.46 31.11
C ALA A 5 -2.23 -51.38 29.89
N LEU A 6 -3.22 -51.56 29.00
CA LEU A 6 -3.07 -52.40 27.80
C LEU A 6 -2.48 -51.64 26.60
N ALA A 7 -2.75 -50.34 26.47
CA ALA A 7 -2.17 -49.51 25.41
C ALA A 7 -0.62 -49.46 25.49
N LEU A 8 -0.05 -49.60 26.69
CA LEU A 8 1.40 -49.59 26.93
C LEU A 8 2.10 -50.90 26.49
N LEU A 9 1.36 -52.01 26.35
CA LEU A 9 1.90 -53.29 25.87
C LEU A 9 1.85 -53.41 24.33
N ALA A 10 0.93 -52.72 23.66
CA ALA A 10 0.83 -52.73 22.20
C ALA A 10 1.98 -51.97 21.51
N THR A 11 2.58 -50.99 22.19
CA THR A 11 3.70 -50.20 21.67
C THR A 11 5.02 -50.97 21.61
N MET A 12 5.14 -52.13 22.27
CA MET A 12 6.38 -52.92 22.29
C MET A 12 6.49 -54.01 21.22
N ALA A 13 5.47 -54.22 20.37
CA ALA A 13 5.45 -55.29 19.37
C ALA A 13 5.19 -54.84 17.92
N GLY A 14 5.09 -53.54 17.63
CA GLY A 14 5.02 -53.03 16.24
C GLY A 14 3.80 -53.51 15.44
N THR A 15 2.67 -53.79 16.09
CA THR A 15 1.41 -54.13 15.42
C THR A 15 0.25 -53.35 16.04
N THR A 16 -0.50 -52.62 15.22
CA THR A 16 -1.70 -51.89 15.64
C THR A 16 -2.89 -52.85 15.69
N LEU A 17 -3.39 -53.12 16.89
CA LEU A 17 -4.63 -53.90 17.10
C LEU A 17 -5.78 -52.92 17.37
N SER A 18 -6.78 -52.90 16.49
CA SER A 18 -8.01 -52.13 16.72
C SER A 18 -9.06 -53.02 17.40
N ILE A 19 -9.51 -52.63 18.59
CA ILE A 19 -10.55 -53.34 19.35
C ILE A 19 -11.88 -52.67 19.02
N THR A 20 -12.70 -53.30 18.17
CA THR A 20 -13.92 -52.64 17.64
C THR A 20 -15.14 -52.75 18.56
N ALA A 21 -15.17 -53.71 19.51
CA ALA A 21 -16.16 -53.76 20.58
C ALA A 21 -15.72 -54.68 21.73
N CYS A 22 -16.04 -54.30 22.97
CA CYS A 22 -15.86 -55.14 24.16
C CYS A 22 -17.20 -55.23 24.90
N SER A 23 -17.78 -56.42 24.98
CA SER A 23 -19.02 -56.66 25.72
C SER A 23 -18.71 -57.33 27.06
N VAL A 24 -19.13 -56.69 28.15
CA VAL A 24 -19.02 -57.23 29.52
C VAL A 24 -20.41 -57.64 29.98
N SER A 25 -20.60 -58.92 30.28
CA SER A 25 -21.82 -59.43 30.88
C SER A 25 -21.57 -59.84 32.33
N LEU A 26 -22.49 -59.45 33.21
CA LEU A 26 -22.52 -59.79 34.63
C LEU A 26 -23.71 -60.71 34.85
N SER A 27 -23.45 -61.89 35.43
CA SER A 27 -24.49 -62.79 35.90
C SER A 27 -24.24 -63.18 37.35
N VAL A 28 -25.34 -63.35 38.08
CA VAL A 28 -25.38 -63.83 39.46
C VAL A 28 -26.24 -65.08 39.45
N ASP A 29 -25.73 -66.18 39.99
CA ASP A 29 -26.50 -67.42 40.08
C ASP A 29 -27.43 -67.44 41.31
N ASP A 30 -28.31 -68.44 41.38
CA ASP A 30 -29.27 -68.61 42.48
C ASP A 30 -28.62 -68.90 43.86
N GLN A 31 -27.29 -68.97 43.94
CA GLN A 31 -26.49 -69.07 45.18
C GLN A 31 -25.77 -67.75 45.53
N ASN A 32 -26.09 -66.66 44.82
CA ASN A 32 -25.59 -65.29 45.04
C ASN A 32 -24.08 -65.13 44.83
N GLN A 33 -23.47 -65.94 43.94
CA GLN A 33 -22.10 -65.74 43.48
C GLN A 33 -22.09 -65.00 42.14
N SER A 34 -21.32 -63.91 42.07
CA SER A 34 -21.17 -63.10 40.86
C SER A 34 -19.98 -63.56 40.02
N SER A 35 -20.18 -63.73 38.72
CA SER A 35 -19.11 -64.00 37.75
C SER A 35 -19.10 -62.95 36.64
N ILE A 36 -17.89 -62.63 36.13
CA ILE A 36 -17.69 -61.67 35.04
C ILE A 36 -17.06 -62.42 33.87
N ALA A 37 -17.72 -62.39 32.71
CA ALA A 37 -17.19 -62.90 31.46
C ALA A 37 -16.86 -61.71 30.52
N VAL A 38 -15.68 -61.77 29.90
CA VAL A 38 -15.24 -60.80 28.89
C VAL A 38 -14.93 -61.57 27.63
N GLU A 39 -15.74 -61.35 26.58
CA GLU A 39 -15.49 -61.89 25.24
C GLU A 39 -14.86 -60.81 24.36
N ASN A 40 -13.71 -61.14 23.76
CA ASN A 40 -13.00 -60.28 22.83
C ASN A 40 -13.11 -60.85 21.41
N ASN A 41 -13.81 -60.15 20.52
CA ASN A 41 -13.75 -60.44 19.09
C ASN A 41 -12.50 -59.79 18.49
N ILE A 42 -11.45 -60.58 18.27
CA ILE A 42 -10.22 -60.15 17.60
C ILE A 42 -10.29 -60.62 16.15
N THR A 43 -10.37 -59.68 15.20
CA THR A 43 -10.17 -59.94 13.78
C THR A 43 -8.77 -59.49 13.37
N THR A 44 -7.98 -60.39 12.80
CA THR A 44 -6.70 -60.06 12.16
C THR A 44 -6.96 -59.69 10.71
N ALA A 45 -7.04 -58.39 10.42
CA ALA A 45 -6.97 -57.89 9.05
C ALA A 45 -5.49 -57.69 8.68
N ASP A 46 -5.06 -58.27 7.56
CA ASP A 46 -3.76 -57.98 6.96
C ASP A 46 -3.81 -56.56 6.36
N SER A 47 -3.31 -55.56 7.10
CA SER A 47 -3.42 -54.14 6.78
C SER A 47 -2.10 -53.54 6.27
N ARG A 48 -1.48 -54.17 5.27
CA ARG A 48 -0.32 -53.59 4.55
C ARG A 48 -0.68 -52.83 3.27
N ALA A 49 -1.89 -52.30 3.19
CA ALA A 49 -2.13 -51.14 2.33
C ALA A 49 -2.11 -49.92 3.26
N THR A 50 -1.09 -49.08 3.13
CA THR A 50 -1.23 -47.67 3.53
C THR A 50 -2.51 -47.16 2.88
N PRO A 51 -3.48 -46.60 3.62
CA PRO A 51 -4.65 -46.01 2.99
C PRO A 51 -4.18 -45.02 1.92
N GLU A 52 -4.73 -45.15 0.71
CA GLU A 52 -4.45 -44.21 -0.37
C GLU A 52 -4.68 -42.79 0.18
N PRO A 53 -3.68 -41.91 0.13
CA PRO A 53 -3.82 -40.56 0.64
C PRO A 53 -4.96 -39.86 -0.14
N PRO A 54 -5.77 -39.01 0.51
CA PRO A 54 -7.01 -38.48 -0.07
C PRO A 54 -6.76 -37.89 -1.46
N SER A 55 -7.64 -38.16 -2.41
CA SER A 55 -7.50 -37.62 -3.77
C SER A 55 -7.57 -36.09 -3.73
N TRP A 56 -6.54 -35.43 -4.25
CA TRP A 56 -6.55 -33.98 -4.41
C TRP A 56 -7.61 -33.57 -5.43
N PHE A 57 -8.13 -32.35 -5.29
CA PHE A 57 -9.05 -31.72 -6.24
C PHE A 57 -8.65 -30.27 -6.47
N ALA A 58 -8.94 -29.74 -7.66
CA ALA A 58 -8.73 -28.33 -7.94
C ALA A 58 -10.08 -27.60 -7.90
N VAL A 59 -10.07 -26.29 -7.63
CA VAL A 59 -11.25 -25.43 -7.75
C VAL A 59 -11.00 -24.42 -8.86
N VAL A 60 -11.85 -24.47 -9.89
CA VAL A 60 -11.79 -23.56 -11.04
C VAL A 60 -13.16 -22.93 -11.25
N ASP A 61 -13.21 -21.60 -11.25
CA ASP A 61 -14.45 -20.82 -11.35
C ASP A 61 -15.54 -21.30 -10.36
N GLY A 62 -15.11 -21.56 -9.12
CA GLY A 62 -15.96 -22.02 -8.02
C GLY A 62 -16.43 -23.49 -8.12
N LYS A 63 -15.91 -24.27 -9.08
CA LYS A 63 -16.28 -25.69 -9.25
C LYS A 63 -15.12 -26.61 -8.92
N GLU A 64 -15.39 -27.63 -8.14
CA GLU A 64 -14.45 -28.73 -7.91
C GLU A 64 -14.26 -29.55 -9.19
N ILE A 65 -13.01 -29.76 -9.58
CA ILE A 65 -12.63 -30.56 -10.73
C ILE A 65 -11.54 -31.56 -10.35
N THR A 66 -11.37 -32.60 -11.17
CA THR A 66 -10.18 -33.45 -11.08
C THR A 66 -8.95 -32.59 -11.42
N PRO A 67 -7.86 -32.65 -10.65
CA PRO A 67 -6.67 -31.88 -10.94
C PRO A 67 -6.16 -32.19 -12.35
N PRO A 68 -5.78 -31.17 -13.14
CA PRO A 68 -5.13 -31.40 -14.43
C PRO A 68 -3.92 -32.32 -14.26
N SER A 69 -3.73 -33.25 -15.19
CA SER A 69 -2.67 -34.28 -15.12
C SER A 69 -1.30 -33.75 -15.54
N ILE A 70 -0.90 -32.61 -14.97
CA ILE A 70 0.41 -31.99 -15.19
C ILE A 70 1.37 -32.50 -14.11
N PRO A 71 2.55 -33.04 -14.46
CA PRO A 71 3.54 -33.45 -13.47
C PRO A 71 3.99 -32.26 -12.61
N MET A 72 3.83 -32.36 -11.28
CA MET A 72 4.23 -31.35 -10.31
C MET A 72 5.29 -31.91 -9.34
N GLY A 73 5.46 -31.29 -8.18
CA GLY A 73 6.30 -31.83 -7.10
C GLY A 73 5.86 -33.23 -6.68
N ASP A 74 6.78 -34.00 -6.12
CA ASP A 74 6.44 -35.34 -5.65
C ASP A 74 5.49 -35.28 -4.45
N ARG A 75 4.54 -36.22 -4.42
CA ARG A 75 3.48 -36.22 -3.41
C ARG A 75 4.01 -36.33 -1.97
N ALA A 76 5.09 -37.09 -1.75
CA ALA A 76 5.62 -37.29 -0.41
C ALA A 76 6.20 -36.00 0.18
N THR A 77 6.91 -35.21 -0.63
CA THR A 77 7.40 -33.89 -0.22
C THR A 77 6.25 -32.91 -0.02
N ILE A 78 5.22 -32.91 -0.87
CA ILE A 78 4.05 -32.04 -0.71
C ILE A 78 3.31 -32.33 0.60
N GLU A 79 3.09 -33.59 0.97
CA GLU A 79 2.43 -33.91 2.25
C GLU A 79 3.32 -33.51 3.45
N ARG A 80 4.66 -33.51 3.32
CA ARG A 80 5.57 -32.96 4.34
C ARG A 80 5.47 -31.43 4.45
N ILE A 81 5.33 -30.73 3.33
CA ILE A 81 5.11 -29.27 3.31
C ILE A 81 3.78 -28.94 4.00
N LEU A 82 2.72 -29.69 3.68
CA LEU A 82 1.41 -29.54 4.33
C LEU A 82 1.52 -29.76 5.85
N ASP A 83 2.18 -30.82 6.29
CA ASP A 83 2.36 -31.12 7.72
C ASP A 83 3.16 -30.04 8.45
N GLU A 84 4.27 -29.59 7.87
CA GLU A 84 5.12 -28.52 8.43
C GLU A 84 4.34 -27.21 8.56
N GLY A 85 3.57 -26.83 7.52
CA GLY A 85 2.73 -25.63 7.56
C GLY A 85 1.59 -25.74 8.58
N GLN A 86 0.92 -26.89 8.67
CA GLN A 86 -0.23 -27.08 9.56
C GLN A 86 0.14 -27.18 11.04
N HIS A 87 1.27 -27.79 11.36
CA HIS A 87 1.60 -28.17 12.73
C HIS A 87 2.82 -27.43 13.30
N HIS A 88 3.60 -26.77 12.44
CA HIS A 88 4.87 -26.13 12.82
C HIS A 88 5.03 -24.70 12.26
N SER A 89 3.93 -24.03 11.88
CA SER A 89 4.01 -22.66 11.36
C SER A 89 4.58 -21.67 12.37
N GLU A 90 5.49 -20.81 11.91
CA GLU A 90 6.03 -19.67 12.67
C GLU A 90 5.44 -18.32 12.21
N VAL A 91 4.41 -18.31 11.35
CA VAL A 91 3.91 -17.09 10.67
C VAL A 91 3.53 -15.97 11.65
N MET A 92 2.86 -16.29 12.75
CA MET A 92 2.47 -15.29 13.76
C MET A 92 3.67 -14.73 14.53
N SER A 93 4.71 -15.53 14.76
CA SER A 93 5.95 -15.06 15.39
C SER A 93 6.73 -14.15 14.46
N ILE A 94 6.73 -14.45 13.16
CA ILE A 94 7.34 -13.61 12.12
C ILE A 94 6.57 -12.29 12.01
N LEU A 95 5.24 -12.35 11.99
CA LEU A 95 4.39 -11.17 11.94
C LEU A 95 4.61 -10.26 13.16
N SER A 96 4.57 -10.82 14.37
CA SER A 96 4.86 -10.08 15.61
C SER A 96 6.25 -9.42 15.55
N LYS A 97 7.24 -10.09 14.97
CA LYS A 97 8.56 -9.50 14.79
C LYS A 97 8.52 -8.28 13.86
N LEU A 98 7.79 -8.35 12.75
CA LEU A 98 7.62 -7.23 11.82
C LEU A 98 6.84 -6.07 12.46
N THR A 99 5.73 -6.36 13.12
CA THR A 99 4.73 -5.37 13.53
C THR A 99 4.91 -4.86 14.96
N GLU A 100 5.25 -5.71 15.93
CA GLU A 100 5.42 -5.28 17.34
C GLU A 100 6.85 -4.81 17.64
N THR A 101 7.86 -5.35 16.96
CA THR A 101 9.25 -4.89 17.17
C THR A 101 9.59 -3.69 16.28
N TYR A 102 9.37 -3.80 14.97
CA TYR A 102 9.71 -2.71 14.05
C TYR A 102 8.56 -1.72 13.87
N GLY A 103 7.31 -2.13 14.12
CA GLY A 103 6.19 -1.21 13.98
C GLY A 103 5.96 -0.84 12.51
N PRO A 104 5.49 0.38 12.24
CA PRO A 104 5.34 0.86 10.87
C PRO A 104 6.70 1.00 10.17
N ARG A 105 6.74 0.67 8.88
CA ARG A 105 7.96 0.48 8.07
C ARG A 105 7.91 1.33 6.80
N LEU A 106 7.71 2.65 6.92
CA LEU A 106 7.67 3.55 5.77
C LEU A 106 8.95 3.47 4.92
N THR A 107 8.81 3.58 3.60
CA THR A 107 9.95 3.63 2.68
C THR A 107 10.98 4.69 3.03
N GLY A 108 12.23 4.25 3.18
CA GLY A 108 13.36 5.08 3.58
C GLY A 108 13.46 5.35 5.09
N SER A 109 12.55 4.81 5.91
CA SER A 109 12.61 4.90 7.38
C SER A 109 13.64 3.95 7.99
N THR A 110 14.00 4.23 9.24
CA THR A 110 14.87 3.38 10.07
C THR A 110 14.22 2.04 10.38
N ASN A 111 12.90 2.02 10.60
CA ASN A 111 12.18 0.78 10.89
C ASN A 111 12.17 -0.16 9.68
N LEU A 112 11.93 0.37 8.48
CA LEU A 112 11.99 -0.45 7.26
C LEU A 112 13.37 -1.03 7.05
N GLU A 113 14.42 -0.20 7.13
CA GLU A 113 15.79 -0.67 6.96
C GLU A 113 16.14 -1.77 7.97
N ASN A 114 15.73 -1.60 9.24
CA ASN A 114 15.94 -2.62 10.27
C ASN A 114 15.17 -3.92 9.98
N ALA A 115 13.92 -3.83 9.53
CA ALA A 115 13.11 -5.00 9.17
C ALA A 115 13.70 -5.75 7.96
N GLN A 116 14.19 -5.01 6.96
CA GLN A 116 14.85 -5.56 5.78
C GLN A 116 16.16 -6.27 6.13
N ASN A 117 16.98 -5.64 6.98
CA ASN A 117 18.20 -6.25 7.50
C ASN A 117 17.88 -7.54 8.26
N TRP A 118 16.87 -7.53 9.13
CA TRP A 118 16.44 -8.70 9.87
C TRP A 118 15.95 -9.84 8.95
N ALA A 119 15.11 -9.53 7.96
CA ALA A 119 14.60 -10.54 7.03
C ALA A 119 15.75 -11.19 6.23
N ARG A 120 16.69 -10.38 5.71
CA ARG A 120 17.90 -10.89 5.06
C ARG A 120 18.70 -11.80 5.99
N ASP A 121 18.96 -11.36 7.22
CA ASP A 121 19.78 -12.12 8.18
C ASP A 121 19.07 -13.41 8.60
N ARG A 122 17.74 -13.41 8.67
CA ARG A 122 16.91 -14.61 8.90
C ARG A 122 17.06 -15.60 7.75
N PHE A 123 16.94 -15.17 6.50
CA PHE A 123 17.19 -16.01 5.34
C PHE A 123 18.62 -16.57 5.32
N GLN A 124 19.62 -15.76 5.65
CA GLN A 124 21.01 -16.21 5.78
C GLN A 124 21.17 -17.28 6.88
N SER A 125 20.49 -17.11 8.01
CA SER A 125 20.54 -18.07 9.12
C SER A 125 19.99 -19.46 8.76
N TRP A 126 19.10 -19.53 7.77
CA TRP A 126 18.57 -20.78 7.21
C TRP A 126 19.45 -21.37 6.10
N GLY A 127 20.57 -20.74 5.78
CA GLY A 127 21.49 -21.19 4.73
C GLY A 127 20.98 -20.94 3.32
N MET A 128 19.99 -20.06 3.13
CA MET A 128 19.49 -19.71 1.80
C MET A 128 20.57 -19.01 0.96
N SER A 129 20.53 -19.25 -0.34
CA SER A 129 21.44 -18.62 -1.30
C SER A 129 20.99 -17.21 -1.63
N ASN A 130 21.93 -16.37 -2.09
CA ASN A 130 21.68 -15.01 -2.60
C ASN A 130 20.88 -14.09 -1.63
N ALA A 131 20.90 -14.40 -0.33
CA ALA A 131 20.21 -13.63 0.70
C ALA A 131 20.83 -12.22 0.85
N LYS A 132 20.19 -11.21 0.26
CA LYS A 132 20.75 -9.86 0.11
C LYS A 132 19.70 -8.75 0.17
N LEU A 133 20.19 -7.52 0.38
CA LEU A 133 19.44 -6.31 0.06
C LEU A 133 19.80 -5.88 -1.36
N GLN A 134 18.81 -5.80 -2.24
CA GLN A 134 18.98 -5.27 -3.60
C GLN A 134 18.54 -3.80 -3.60
N GLN A 135 19.49 -2.90 -3.79
CA GLN A 135 19.18 -1.47 -3.85
C GLN A 135 18.49 -1.14 -5.18
N TRP A 136 17.33 -0.50 -5.11
CA TRP A 136 16.58 -0.04 -6.30
C TRP A 136 16.55 1.50 -6.41
N GLY A 137 17.00 2.22 -5.38
CA GLY A 137 17.01 3.67 -5.42
C GLY A 137 17.64 4.33 -4.20
N THR A 138 17.36 5.63 -4.09
CA THR A 138 17.67 6.48 -2.94
C THR A 138 16.51 7.44 -2.67
N VAL A 139 16.43 7.93 -1.44
CA VAL A 139 15.55 9.02 -0.99
C VAL A 139 16.39 10.16 -0.44
N ALA A 140 16.02 11.41 -0.72
CA ALA A 140 16.76 12.61 -0.31
C ALA A 140 16.58 12.91 1.18
N THR A 141 15.43 12.54 1.76
CA THR A 141 15.14 12.75 3.18
C THR A 141 14.53 11.50 3.79
N ARG A 142 15.19 10.95 4.82
CA ARG A 142 14.59 9.94 5.68
C ARG A 142 13.59 10.59 6.62
N PHE A 143 12.46 9.93 6.77
CA PHE A 143 11.43 10.28 7.74
C PHE A 143 11.24 9.14 8.73
N ASP A 144 11.37 9.46 10.01
CA ASP A 144 11.00 8.56 11.10
C ASP A 144 9.87 9.26 11.89
N ARG A 145 8.67 8.70 11.80
CA ARG A 145 7.56 9.17 12.63
C ARG A 145 7.83 8.81 14.09
N GLY A 146 7.83 9.83 14.95
CA GLY A 146 8.04 9.64 16.37
C GLY A 146 6.72 9.42 17.13
N PRO A 147 6.80 9.17 18.44
CA PRO A 147 5.65 9.27 19.32
C PRO A 147 4.91 10.59 19.13
N SER A 148 3.58 10.53 19.16
CA SER A 148 2.76 11.72 19.00
C SER A 148 1.56 11.70 19.94
N THR A 149 1.21 12.87 20.48
CA THR A 149 0.05 13.05 21.37
C THR A 149 -0.74 14.29 20.97
N GLY A 150 -2.06 14.20 21.05
CA GLY A 150 -2.99 15.30 20.79
C GLY A 150 -4.01 15.36 21.92
N LYS A 151 -4.16 16.52 22.57
CA LYS A 151 -5.03 16.69 23.74
C LYS A 151 -5.84 17.96 23.64
N VAL A 152 -7.03 17.93 24.22
CA VAL A 152 -7.92 19.10 24.34
C VAL A 152 -8.12 19.42 25.81
N PHE A 153 -7.98 20.69 26.15
CA PHE A 153 -8.14 21.22 27.48
C PHE A 153 -9.20 22.32 27.53
N LEU A 154 -9.99 22.34 28.60
CA LEU A 154 -10.80 23.49 28.96
C LEU A 154 -9.91 24.52 29.67
N VAL A 155 -9.91 25.76 29.18
CA VAL A 155 -9.22 26.86 29.87
C VAL A 155 -9.90 27.12 31.21
N ASN A 156 -9.14 27.15 32.29
CA ASN A 156 -9.66 27.55 33.59
C ASN A 156 -9.74 29.08 33.68
N GLU A 157 -10.85 29.59 34.19
CA GLU A 157 -11.01 31.04 34.46
C GLU A 157 -10.01 31.53 35.53
N ASN A 158 -9.58 30.64 36.42
CA ASN A 158 -8.52 30.89 37.38
C ASN A 158 -7.16 30.47 36.78
N PRO A 159 -6.26 31.41 36.45
CA PRO A 159 -4.95 31.10 35.86
C PRO A 159 -4.00 30.36 36.81
N ASP A 160 -4.29 30.32 38.11
CA ASP A 160 -3.50 29.57 39.10
C ASP A 160 -3.88 28.08 39.17
N GLU A 161 -4.93 27.66 38.47
CA GLU A 161 -5.39 26.28 38.42
C GLU A 161 -5.08 25.62 37.07
N GLU A 162 -4.78 24.31 37.08
CA GLU A 162 -4.51 23.56 35.87
C GLU A 162 -5.73 23.48 34.95
N ASN A 163 -5.49 23.58 33.65
CA ASN A 163 -6.53 23.37 32.64
C ASN A 163 -6.99 21.91 32.67
N LYS A 164 -8.30 21.71 32.58
CA LYS A 164 -8.88 20.37 32.66
C LYS A 164 -8.77 19.66 31.31
N GLU A 165 -8.08 18.52 31.27
CA GLU A 165 -8.09 17.65 30.08
C GLU A 165 -9.52 17.14 29.81
N LEU A 166 -10.01 17.39 28.60
CA LEU A 166 -11.35 17.00 28.15
C LEU A 166 -11.32 15.76 27.26
N ARG A 167 -10.28 15.61 26.44
CA ARG A 167 -10.21 14.60 25.40
C ARG A 167 -8.77 14.36 24.94
N THR A 168 -8.46 13.10 24.61
CA THR A 168 -7.31 12.72 23.77
C THR A 168 -7.78 12.56 22.32
N LEU A 169 -7.01 13.08 21.37
CA LEU A 169 -7.31 13.05 19.93
C LEU A 169 -6.61 11.88 19.26
N GLU A 170 -7.31 11.21 18.33
CA GLU A 170 -6.66 10.37 17.33
C GLU A 170 -6.48 11.16 16.04
N PHE A 171 -5.27 11.12 15.50
CA PHE A 171 -4.89 11.95 14.37
C PHE A 171 -3.76 11.34 13.56
N THR A 172 -3.54 11.91 12.39
CA THR A 172 -2.35 11.66 11.58
C THR A 172 -1.82 12.97 10.99
N THR A 173 -0.63 12.90 10.42
CA THR A 173 -0.01 13.94 9.60
C THR A 173 0.54 13.28 8.35
N LEU A 174 0.73 14.06 7.28
CA LEU A 174 1.46 13.56 6.12
C LEU A 174 2.82 13.01 6.55
N ALA A 175 3.21 11.86 6.01
CA ALA A 175 4.59 11.41 6.13
C ALA A 175 5.52 12.51 5.58
N TRP A 176 6.71 12.64 6.17
CA TRP A 176 7.65 13.75 5.98
C TRP A 176 7.19 15.13 6.51
N SER A 177 6.15 15.18 7.36
CA SER A 177 5.84 16.40 8.13
C SER A 177 6.86 16.61 9.26
N ARG A 178 7.25 17.86 9.52
CA ARG A 178 8.12 18.18 10.66
C ARG A 178 7.49 17.78 12.00
N GLY A 179 8.34 17.58 13.00
CA GLY A 179 7.92 17.48 14.40
C GLY A 179 7.70 18.84 15.05
N THR A 180 7.25 18.80 16.30
CA THR A 180 7.24 19.93 17.23
C THR A 180 8.45 19.83 18.17
N ASP A 181 8.90 20.97 18.72
CA ASP A 181 9.97 20.99 19.75
C ASP A 181 9.36 20.85 21.15
N GLY A 182 8.78 19.68 21.40
CA GLY A 182 7.95 19.42 22.57
C GLY A 182 6.47 19.79 22.38
N PRO A 183 5.67 19.79 23.46
CA PRO A 183 4.24 20.09 23.39
C PRO A 183 3.96 21.54 22.98
N VAL A 184 3.11 21.71 21.97
CA VAL A 184 2.68 23.02 21.45
C VAL A 184 1.19 23.19 21.71
N SER A 185 0.88 24.04 22.68
CA SER A 185 -0.47 24.40 23.10
C SER A 185 -0.91 25.71 22.44
N GLY A 186 -2.15 25.75 21.92
CA GLY A 186 -2.71 26.95 21.30
C GLY A 186 -4.23 26.98 21.36
N LYS A 187 -4.81 28.18 21.25
CA LYS A 187 -6.26 28.35 21.11
C LYS A 187 -6.75 27.74 19.80
N VAL A 188 -8.00 27.30 19.79
CA VAL A 188 -8.64 26.78 18.57
C VAL A 188 -9.44 27.89 17.91
N LEU A 189 -9.03 28.31 16.72
CA LEU A 189 -9.75 29.30 15.92
C LEU A 189 -10.22 28.69 14.61
N ARG A 190 -11.35 29.17 14.08
CA ARG A 190 -11.81 28.77 12.76
C ARG A 190 -11.03 29.53 11.69
N MET A 191 -10.71 28.86 10.59
CA MET A 191 -10.25 29.52 9.38
C MET A 191 -11.33 30.53 8.94
N PRO A 192 -11.01 31.82 8.79
CA PRO A 192 -11.98 32.81 8.35
C PRO A 192 -12.40 32.52 6.90
N GLU A 193 -13.69 32.67 6.61
CA GLU A 193 -14.25 32.55 5.25
C GLU A 193 -14.33 33.90 4.54
N THR A 194 -14.23 35.00 5.29
CA THR A 194 -14.27 36.38 4.76
C THR A 194 -13.21 37.26 5.45
N MET A 195 -12.85 38.38 4.82
CA MET A 195 -11.96 39.36 5.44
C MET A 195 -12.55 40.01 6.68
N ASP A 196 -13.88 40.19 6.75
CA ASP A 196 -14.54 40.72 7.93
C ASP A 196 -14.38 39.77 9.13
N GLU A 197 -14.48 38.45 8.90
CA GLU A 197 -14.22 37.43 9.93
C GLU A 197 -12.75 37.44 10.37
N TYR A 198 -11.81 37.59 9.44
CA TYR A 198 -10.39 37.72 9.78
C TYR A 198 -10.13 38.98 10.63
N GLU A 199 -10.60 40.16 10.20
CA GLU A 199 -10.37 41.42 10.92
C GLU A 199 -11.02 41.41 12.33
N ALA A 200 -12.10 40.63 12.53
CA ALA A 200 -12.71 40.43 13.84
C ALA A 200 -11.83 39.63 14.83
N HIS A 201 -10.90 38.81 14.33
CA HIS A 201 -9.99 37.95 15.13
C HIS A 201 -8.51 38.25 14.88
N LYS A 202 -8.21 39.40 14.28
CA LYS A 202 -6.85 39.80 13.93
C LYS A 202 -5.96 39.91 15.17
N GLY A 203 -4.79 39.30 15.09
CA GLY A 203 -3.84 39.16 16.19
C GLY A 203 -4.11 37.96 17.10
N GLU A 204 -5.24 37.27 16.95
CA GLU A 204 -5.56 36.07 17.72
C GLU A 204 -5.03 34.78 17.07
N TYR A 205 -4.62 34.82 15.78
CA TYR A 205 -4.12 33.65 15.06
C TYR A 205 -2.66 33.31 15.40
N ALA A 206 -1.92 34.25 15.99
CA ALA A 206 -0.59 33.99 16.54
C ALA A 206 -0.64 32.86 17.58
N ASP A 207 0.18 31.82 17.38
CA ASP A 207 0.22 30.63 18.23
C ASP A 207 -1.13 29.87 18.34
N ALA A 208 -2.07 30.10 17.41
CA ALA A 208 -3.35 29.37 17.37
C ALA A 208 -3.26 28.09 16.53
N TRP A 209 -4.13 27.13 16.83
CA TRP A 209 -4.45 25.99 15.97
C TRP A 209 -5.69 26.33 15.14
N VAL A 210 -5.53 26.40 13.82
CA VAL A 210 -6.57 26.89 12.91
C VAL A 210 -7.37 25.73 12.29
N LEU A 211 -8.68 25.66 12.57
CA LEU A 211 -9.59 24.67 12.01
C LEU A 211 -9.92 24.97 10.55
N LEU A 212 -9.52 24.06 9.67
CA LEU A 212 -9.82 24.12 8.24
C LEU A 212 -11.22 23.57 7.98
N LYS A 213 -12.03 24.33 7.22
CA LYS A 213 -13.36 23.89 6.78
C LYS A 213 -13.26 22.54 6.04
N PRO A 214 -14.00 21.51 6.48
CA PRO A 214 -13.99 20.23 5.78
C PRO A 214 -14.57 20.40 4.37
N SER A 215 -13.85 19.90 3.37
CA SER A 215 -14.32 19.83 1.98
C SER A 215 -14.30 18.38 1.54
N TYR A 216 -15.47 17.85 1.18
CA TYR A 216 -15.63 16.48 0.68
C TYR A 216 -16.16 16.44 -0.76
N THR A 217 -16.02 17.53 -1.52
CA THR A 217 -16.56 17.62 -2.89
C THR A 217 -15.70 16.82 -3.89
N GLY A 218 -16.35 16.04 -4.76
CA GLY A 218 -15.71 15.27 -5.83
C GLY A 218 -16.18 13.80 -5.95
N ARG A 219 -16.09 13.21 -7.15
CA ARG A 219 -16.27 11.75 -7.36
C ARG A 219 -15.00 11.01 -6.96
N GLY A 220 -14.85 10.75 -5.67
CA GLY A 220 -13.80 9.90 -5.13
C GLY A 220 -13.81 9.96 -3.61
N GLY A 221 -13.97 8.81 -2.95
CA GLY A 221 -14.00 8.69 -1.48
C GLY A 221 -12.64 9.01 -0.83
N VAL A 222 -12.28 8.25 0.21
CA VAL A 222 -11.04 8.28 1.03
C VAL A 222 -9.78 8.92 0.40
N ARG A 223 -9.50 8.66 -0.89
CA ARG A 223 -8.38 9.26 -1.66
C ARG A 223 -8.43 10.80 -1.75
N SER A 224 -9.59 11.44 -1.51
CA SER A 224 -9.74 12.89 -1.51
C SER A 224 -9.10 13.57 -0.30
N VAL A 225 -9.11 12.96 0.90
CA VAL A 225 -8.57 13.58 2.12
C VAL A 225 -7.06 13.78 1.99
N GLY A 226 -6.33 12.72 1.65
CA GLY A 226 -4.87 12.78 1.45
C GLY A 226 -4.45 13.71 0.31
N PHE A 227 -5.20 13.71 -0.79
CA PHE A 227 -4.98 14.65 -1.90
C PHE A 227 -5.14 16.10 -1.45
N LEU A 228 -6.22 16.42 -0.74
CA LEU A 228 -6.49 17.76 -0.26
C LEU A 228 -5.46 18.22 0.78
N MET A 229 -4.99 17.32 1.66
CA MET A 229 -3.90 17.65 2.59
C MET A 229 -2.62 18.04 1.85
N ARG A 230 -2.22 17.26 0.83
CA ARG A 230 -1.05 17.57 0.01
C ARG A 230 -1.18 18.91 -0.70
N GLN A 231 -2.33 19.14 -1.33
CA GLN A 231 -2.62 20.38 -2.03
C GLN A 231 -2.52 21.58 -1.08
N ARG A 232 -3.26 21.56 0.04
CA ARG A 232 -3.21 22.66 1.01
C ARG A 232 -1.81 22.91 1.58
N MET A 233 -1.04 21.84 1.78
CA MET A 233 0.34 21.95 2.25
C MET A 233 1.24 22.64 1.23
N ASP A 234 1.15 22.28 -0.05
CA ASP A 234 1.90 22.93 -1.13
C ASP A 234 1.43 24.38 -1.34
N ASP A 235 0.12 24.66 -1.29
CA ASP A 235 -0.46 26.01 -1.39
C ASP A 235 0.10 26.93 -0.30
N ARG A 236 0.04 26.51 0.97
CA ARG A 236 0.61 27.27 2.09
C ARG A 236 2.12 27.46 1.94
N SER A 237 2.83 26.44 1.46
CA SER A 237 4.27 26.55 1.23
C SER A 237 4.60 27.59 0.17
N ASN A 238 3.77 27.73 -0.88
CA ASN A 238 3.95 28.74 -1.91
C ASN A 238 3.64 30.14 -1.36
N ILE A 239 2.52 30.29 -0.63
CA ILE A 239 2.17 31.56 0.02
C ILE A 239 3.28 32.04 0.97
N ARG A 240 3.87 31.14 1.77
CA ARG A 240 5.00 31.51 2.65
C ARG A 240 6.23 32.01 1.88
N LYS A 241 6.58 31.37 0.76
CA LYS A 241 7.67 31.85 -0.11
C LYS A 241 7.35 33.23 -0.69
N ASP A 242 6.09 33.47 -1.05
CA ASP A 242 5.65 34.77 -1.55
C ASP A 242 5.72 35.86 -0.46
N ILE A 243 5.38 35.53 0.79
CA ILE A 243 5.56 36.44 1.94
C ILE A 243 7.05 36.75 2.13
N GLU A 244 7.91 35.73 2.21
CA GLU A 244 9.36 35.90 2.41
C GLU A 244 10.02 36.73 1.30
N THR A 245 9.65 36.49 0.04
CA THR A 245 10.19 37.24 -1.10
C THR A 245 9.73 38.70 -1.11
N LYS A 246 8.47 38.98 -0.74
CA LYS A 246 7.96 40.35 -0.57
C LYS A 246 8.66 41.08 0.59
N GLU A 247 8.99 40.39 1.69
CA GLU A 247 9.65 40.99 2.86
C GLU A 247 11.16 41.21 2.67
N THR A 248 11.82 40.40 1.83
CA THR A 248 13.28 40.49 1.58
C THR A 248 13.65 41.38 0.38
N ALA A 249 12.66 41.92 -0.34
CA ALA A 249 12.87 42.85 -1.44
C ALA A 249 13.57 44.15 -0.95
N PRO A 250 14.62 44.65 -1.65
CA PRO A 250 15.30 45.90 -1.28
C PRO A 250 14.31 47.08 -1.26
N ALA A 251 14.36 47.90 -0.22
CA ALA A 251 13.42 49.00 0.00
C ALA A 251 13.54 50.20 -0.97
N ASP A 252 14.44 50.16 -1.96
CA ASP A 252 14.74 51.29 -2.85
C ASP A 252 14.77 50.85 -4.33
N ASP A 253 13.61 50.79 -4.97
CA ASP A 253 13.36 51.44 -6.27
C ASP A 253 11.86 51.61 -6.48
N ALA A 254 11.24 52.52 -5.72
CA ALA A 254 9.94 53.08 -6.07
C ALA A 254 10.06 54.07 -7.25
N GLY A 255 10.81 53.69 -8.29
CA GLY A 255 10.63 54.20 -9.62
C GLY A 255 9.41 53.50 -10.19
N ALA A 256 8.31 54.22 -10.37
CA ALA A 256 7.14 53.73 -11.09
C ALA A 256 7.54 53.31 -12.52
N VAL A 257 7.90 52.04 -12.69
CA VAL A 257 7.89 51.37 -13.98
C VAL A 257 6.43 51.07 -14.23
N ALA A 258 5.86 51.77 -15.21
CA ALA A 258 4.50 51.48 -15.68
C ALA A 258 4.38 49.97 -15.92
N ALA A 259 3.41 49.33 -15.27
CA ALA A 259 3.07 47.94 -15.51
C ALA A 259 2.60 47.81 -16.96
N ASP A 260 3.50 47.42 -17.86
CA ASP A 260 3.11 46.85 -19.14
C ASP A 260 2.62 45.43 -18.81
N THR A 261 1.31 45.28 -18.68
CA THR A 261 0.67 44.07 -18.16
C THR A 261 0.78 42.92 -19.17
N ASN A 262 1.76 42.06 -18.94
CA ASN A 262 2.04 40.83 -19.69
C ASN A 262 1.10 39.64 -19.33
N ALA A 263 -0.01 39.91 -18.63
CA ALA A 263 -0.97 38.93 -18.18
C ALA A 263 -2.24 38.93 -19.05
N TRP A 264 -2.66 37.74 -19.45
CA TRP A 264 -3.80 37.47 -20.32
C TRP A 264 -4.76 36.51 -19.63
N SER A 265 -6.03 36.88 -19.51
CA SER A 265 -7.06 36.05 -18.89
C SER A 265 -8.04 35.54 -19.93
N GLY A 266 -8.53 34.33 -19.77
CA GLY A 266 -9.23 33.63 -20.84
C GLY A 266 -9.91 32.34 -20.42
N THR A 267 -10.19 31.51 -21.41
CA THR A 267 -10.82 30.20 -21.23
C THR A 267 -10.11 29.11 -22.04
N PHE A 268 -10.12 27.91 -21.45
CA PHE A 268 -9.75 26.64 -22.04
C PHE A 268 -11.01 25.80 -22.24
N ASP A 269 -11.27 25.34 -23.46
CA ASP A 269 -12.45 24.54 -23.78
C ASP A 269 -12.21 23.05 -23.52
N TYR A 270 -12.68 22.55 -22.39
CA TYR A 270 -12.67 21.12 -22.07
C TYR A 270 -13.97 20.45 -22.57
N HIS A 271 -13.91 19.86 -23.76
CA HIS A 271 -15.01 19.11 -24.37
C HIS A 271 -16.36 19.88 -24.43
N GLY A 272 -16.32 21.17 -24.76
CA GLY A 272 -17.48 22.05 -24.83
C GLY A 272 -17.74 22.84 -23.54
N THR A 273 -16.93 22.65 -22.49
CA THR A 273 -17.04 23.38 -21.21
C THR A 273 -15.90 24.38 -21.09
N PRO A 274 -16.16 25.71 -21.08
CA PRO A 274 -15.14 26.71 -20.84
C PRO A 274 -14.65 26.67 -19.39
N VAL A 275 -13.34 26.52 -19.20
CA VAL A 275 -12.65 26.56 -17.91
C VAL A 275 -11.77 27.81 -17.85
N PRO A 276 -11.76 28.60 -16.77
CA PRO A 276 -10.90 29.78 -16.67
C PRO A 276 -9.41 29.45 -16.84
N ALA A 277 -8.70 30.29 -17.57
CA ALA A 277 -7.27 30.15 -17.80
C ALA A 277 -6.55 31.50 -17.75
N VAL A 278 -5.32 31.49 -17.24
CA VAL A 278 -4.44 32.67 -17.16
C VAL A 278 -3.11 32.33 -17.82
N LEU A 279 -2.64 33.23 -18.68
CA LEU A 279 -1.35 33.14 -19.36
C LEU A 279 -0.51 34.37 -19.02
N THR A 280 0.74 34.16 -18.63
CA THR A 280 1.73 35.21 -18.39
C THR A 280 3.00 34.89 -19.15
N PHE A 281 3.63 35.89 -19.77
CA PHE A 281 4.93 35.73 -20.42
C PHE A 281 5.66 37.06 -20.56
N ASP A 282 6.97 37.06 -20.34
CA ASP A 282 7.82 38.24 -20.43
C ASP A 282 8.82 38.12 -21.59
N GLU A 283 8.48 38.74 -22.72
CA GLU A 283 9.34 38.75 -23.91
C GLU A 283 10.64 39.57 -23.73
N THR A 284 10.80 40.29 -22.63
CA THR A 284 12.06 41.00 -22.33
C THR A 284 13.13 40.09 -21.72
N THR A 285 12.76 38.86 -21.36
CA THR A 285 13.67 37.83 -20.82
C THR A 285 14.20 36.90 -21.93
N ASP A 286 15.44 36.41 -21.79
CA ASP A 286 16.06 35.45 -22.72
C ASP A 286 16.68 34.26 -21.93
N PRO A 287 16.10 33.04 -22.03
CA PRO A 287 14.90 32.71 -22.80
C PRO A 287 13.64 33.34 -22.19
N VAL A 288 12.61 33.56 -23.02
CA VAL A 288 11.32 34.10 -22.57
C VAL A 288 10.75 33.23 -21.46
N SER A 289 10.46 33.86 -20.32
CA SER A 289 9.90 33.23 -19.13
C SER A 289 8.41 33.52 -19.01
N GLY A 290 7.67 32.61 -18.39
CA GLY A 290 6.23 32.75 -18.22
C GLY A 290 5.58 31.49 -17.66
N SER A 291 4.27 31.55 -17.43
CA SER A 291 3.48 30.43 -16.94
C SER A 291 2.06 30.47 -17.51
N MET A 292 1.43 29.31 -17.53
CA MET A 292 0.02 29.17 -17.84
C MET A 292 -0.67 28.34 -16.76
N ASN A 293 -1.84 28.80 -16.31
CA ASN A 293 -2.69 28.15 -15.33
C ASN A 293 -4.08 27.93 -15.92
N ILE A 294 -4.62 26.72 -15.79
CA ILE A 294 -6.01 26.37 -16.06
C ILE A 294 -6.64 25.99 -14.73
N GLU A 295 -7.59 26.81 -14.27
CA GLU A 295 -8.18 26.72 -12.95
C GLU A 295 -8.79 25.32 -12.71
N GLY A 296 -8.36 24.67 -11.63
CA GLY A 296 -8.83 23.33 -11.24
C GLY A 296 -8.30 22.17 -12.10
N PHE A 297 -7.39 22.41 -13.06
CA PHE A 297 -6.82 21.36 -13.92
C PHE A 297 -5.31 21.24 -13.80
N SER A 298 -4.56 22.30 -14.10
CA SER A 298 -3.10 22.27 -14.14
C SER A 298 -2.55 23.68 -14.25
N ASP A 299 -1.39 23.88 -13.65
CA ASP A 299 -0.52 25.01 -13.85
C ASP A 299 0.87 24.55 -14.29
N GLY A 300 1.67 25.47 -14.82
CA GLY A 300 3.08 25.21 -15.02
C GLY A 300 3.79 26.21 -15.92
N PRO A 301 5.13 26.11 -16.01
CA PRO A 301 5.95 27.04 -16.77
C PRO A 301 5.79 26.86 -18.28
N ILE A 302 6.07 27.93 -19.01
CA ILE A 302 6.26 27.88 -20.47
C ILE A 302 7.75 27.77 -20.82
N SER A 303 8.05 27.09 -21.92
CA SER A 303 9.39 26.94 -22.47
C SER A 303 9.35 26.90 -23.99
N GLU A 304 10.52 26.93 -24.66
CA GLU A 304 10.60 26.84 -26.13
C GLU A 304 9.74 27.89 -26.84
N PHE A 305 9.69 29.10 -26.27
CA PHE A 305 8.86 30.19 -26.79
C PHE A 305 9.42 30.71 -28.12
N THR A 306 8.55 30.85 -29.10
CA THR A 306 8.84 31.52 -30.37
C THR A 306 7.70 32.46 -30.73
N ARG A 307 8.04 33.62 -31.32
CA ARG A 307 7.06 34.56 -31.86
C ARG A 307 7.35 34.82 -33.33
N GLU A 308 6.35 34.58 -34.16
CA GLU A 308 6.35 34.89 -35.59
C GLU A 308 5.12 35.75 -35.89
N ASP A 309 5.35 37.02 -36.23
CA ASP A 309 4.31 38.04 -36.41
C ASP A 309 3.34 38.13 -35.21
N ASN A 310 2.07 37.81 -35.44
CA ASN A 310 1.01 37.80 -34.44
C ASN A 310 0.79 36.42 -33.82
N THR A 311 1.64 35.43 -34.06
CA THR A 311 1.49 34.08 -33.51
C THR A 311 2.64 33.75 -32.56
N ILE A 312 2.30 33.27 -31.36
CA ILE A 312 3.28 32.69 -30.44
C ILE A 312 3.09 31.19 -30.38
N LYS A 313 4.20 30.49 -30.17
CA LYS A 313 4.24 29.06 -29.87
C LYS A 313 5.11 28.82 -28.66
N PHE A 314 4.69 27.93 -27.78
CA PHE A 314 5.47 27.53 -26.62
C PHE A 314 5.08 26.12 -26.15
N HIS A 315 5.98 25.48 -25.43
CA HIS A 315 5.71 24.30 -24.63
C HIS A 315 5.19 24.71 -23.27
N TRP A 316 4.08 24.11 -22.85
CA TRP A 316 3.56 24.23 -21.50
C TRP A 316 3.72 22.90 -20.78
N LYS A 317 4.57 22.88 -19.75
CA LYS A 317 4.83 21.69 -18.93
C LYS A 317 3.97 21.76 -17.67
N HIS A 318 3.18 20.73 -17.41
CA HIS A 318 2.22 20.71 -16.29
C HIS A 318 2.08 19.30 -15.70
N ALA A 319 1.32 19.15 -14.62
CA ALA A 319 1.23 17.89 -13.87
C ALA A 319 0.72 16.68 -14.69
N MET A 320 -0.03 16.93 -15.78
CA MET A 320 -0.56 15.88 -16.66
C MET A 320 0.32 15.59 -17.89
N GLY A 321 1.49 16.23 -18.01
CA GLY A 321 2.43 16.02 -19.11
C GLY A 321 2.93 17.34 -19.71
N ALA A 322 3.00 17.39 -21.04
CA ALA A 322 3.38 18.59 -21.77
C ALA A 322 2.44 18.81 -22.95
N SER A 323 2.12 20.07 -23.20
CA SER A 323 1.25 20.50 -24.30
C SER A 323 1.97 21.54 -25.15
N ASN A 324 1.83 21.42 -26.47
CA ASN A 324 2.26 22.45 -27.41
C ASN A 324 1.12 23.46 -27.55
N ILE A 325 1.41 24.73 -27.29
CA ILE A 325 0.45 25.82 -27.42
C ILE A 325 0.79 26.65 -28.65
N GLU A 326 -0.24 26.99 -29.44
CA GLU A 326 -0.15 27.95 -30.54
C GLU A 326 -1.29 28.96 -30.39
N LEU A 327 -0.95 30.24 -30.26
CA LEU A 327 -1.90 31.34 -30.06
C LEU A 327 -1.67 32.45 -31.08
N THR A 328 -2.73 32.89 -31.74
CA THR A 328 -2.73 34.04 -32.65
C THR A 328 -3.42 35.23 -32.00
N PHE A 329 -2.73 36.36 -32.01
CA PHE A 329 -3.16 37.62 -31.44
C PHE A 329 -3.87 38.52 -32.48
N ASP A 330 -4.98 39.11 -32.07
CA ASP A 330 -5.74 40.14 -32.77
C ASP A 330 -6.03 41.29 -31.79
N GLY A 331 -5.08 42.24 -31.70
CA GLY A 331 -5.11 43.32 -30.72
C GLY A 331 -5.09 42.79 -29.28
N ASP A 332 -6.09 43.15 -28.49
CA ASP A 332 -6.26 42.73 -27.08
C ASP A 332 -6.95 41.37 -26.94
N LYS A 333 -6.97 40.55 -27.99
CA LYS A 333 -7.50 39.17 -27.95
C LYS A 333 -6.48 38.20 -28.50
N ALA A 334 -6.45 36.99 -27.95
CA ALA A 334 -5.68 35.88 -28.49
C ALA A 334 -6.58 34.65 -28.58
N THR A 335 -6.47 33.88 -29.66
CA THR A 335 -7.18 32.61 -29.80
C THR A 335 -6.24 31.56 -30.37
N GLY A 336 -6.46 30.30 -30.02
CA GLY A 336 -5.60 29.23 -30.53
C GLY A 336 -5.90 27.87 -29.94
N VAL A 337 -4.90 27.00 -29.94
CA VAL A 337 -5.06 25.58 -29.59
C VAL A 337 -3.94 25.07 -28.69
N SER A 338 -4.31 24.15 -27.80
CA SER A 338 -3.41 23.32 -27.01
C SER A 338 -3.41 21.89 -27.56
N ARG A 339 -2.24 21.32 -27.84
CA ARG A 339 -2.08 19.94 -28.30
C ARG A 339 -1.27 19.14 -27.28
N SER A 340 -1.90 18.18 -26.61
CA SER A 340 -1.22 17.30 -25.64
C SER A 340 -0.35 16.25 -26.34
N SER A 341 0.65 15.72 -25.63
CA SER A 341 1.48 14.59 -26.09
C SER A 341 0.67 13.31 -26.38
N SER A 342 -0.52 13.17 -25.78
CA SER A 342 -1.47 12.08 -26.02
C SER A 342 -2.38 12.29 -27.24
N GLY A 343 -2.18 13.36 -28.01
CA GLY A 343 -2.91 13.64 -29.26
C GLY A 343 -4.25 14.37 -29.10
N ASN A 344 -4.58 14.85 -27.89
CA ASN A 344 -5.79 15.64 -27.66
C ASN A 344 -5.57 17.11 -28.06
N GLU A 345 -6.60 17.74 -28.61
CA GLU A 345 -6.58 19.15 -29.02
C GLU A 345 -7.70 19.92 -28.31
N PHE A 346 -7.37 21.06 -27.70
CA PHE A 346 -8.29 21.92 -26.96
C PHE A 346 -8.19 23.36 -27.44
N LYS A 347 -9.31 24.09 -27.44
CA LYS A 347 -9.35 25.51 -27.86
C LYS A 347 -9.02 26.43 -26.69
N LEU A 348 -8.35 27.53 -27.01
CA LEU A 348 -7.96 28.58 -26.09
C LEU A 348 -8.44 29.93 -26.60
N ALA A 349 -8.89 30.79 -25.69
CA ALA A 349 -9.23 32.18 -25.98
C ALA A 349 -8.85 33.07 -24.80
N PHE A 350 -8.07 34.13 -25.02
CA PHE A 350 -7.60 35.07 -24.02
C PHE A 350 -7.89 36.53 -24.43
N ALA A 351 -7.94 37.42 -23.45
CA ALA A 351 -8.02 38.86 -23.65
C ALA A 351 -7.00 39.61 -22.76
N LYS A 352 -6.44 40.70 -23.28
CA LYS A 352 -5.51 41.58 -22.59
C LYS A 352 -6.27 42.53 -21.66
N GLY A 353 -5.87 42.61 -20.39
CA GLY A 353 -6.30 43.71 -19.51
C GLY A 353 -7.74 43.68 -18.97
N ALA A 354 -8.27 42.51 -18.60
CA ALA A 354 -9.42 42.43 -17.68
C ALA A 354 -8.94 42.36 -16.21
N ALA A 355 -8.06 43.28 -15.81
CA ALA A 355 -7.60 43.46 -14.43
C ALA A 355 -8.14 44.78 -13.84
N ALA A 356 -9.41 45.08 -14.09
CA ALA A 356 -10.08 46.30 -13.62
C ALA A 356 -11.32 46.03 -12.74
N GLU A 357 -11.44 44.81 -12.20
CA GLU A 357 -12.30 44.51 -11.04
C GLU A 357 -11.49 43.95 -9.85
N THR A 358 -10.15 43.93 -9.97
CA THR A 358 -9.30 43.01 -9.21
C THR A 358 -8.72 43.50 -7.89
N GLU A 359 -8.65 44.80 -7.57
CA GLU A 359 -8.07 45.21 -6.28
C GLU A 359 -9.00 44.97 -5.08
N GLN A 360 -10.32 45.07 -5.27
CA GLN A 360 -11.30 44.76 -4.21
C GLN A 360 -11.67 43.27 -4.19
N ALA A 361 -11.67 42.59 -5.33
CA ALA A 361 -11.96 41.16 -5.42
C ALA A 361 -10.76 40.26 -5.03
N GLN A 362 -9.50 40.71 -5.22
CA GLN A 362 -8.33 39.97 -4.72
C GLN A 362 -8.20 40.04 -3.20
N ALA A 363 -8.75 41.06 -2.55
CA ALA A 363 -8.72 41.18 -1.10
C ALA A 363 -9.59 40.11 -0.39
N GLU A 364 -10.55 39.47 -1.10
CA GLU A 364 -11.50 38.53 -0.51
C GLU A 364 -11.32 37.07 -0.98
N THR A 365 -10.22 36.71 -1.65
CA THR A 365 -10.00 35.31 -2.04
C THR A 365 -9.56 34.44 -0.85
N PRO A 366 -9.87 33.13 -0.84
CA PRO A 366 -9.38 32.21 0.19
C PRO A 366 -7.85 32.24 0.35
N GLU A 367 -7.11 32.45 -0.74
CA GLU A 367 -5.64 32.56 -0.73
C GLU A 367 -5.19 33.85 -0.03
N ALA A 368 -5.84 34.99 -0.28
CA ALA A 368 -5.52 36.25 0.39
C ALA A 368 -5.80 36.16 1.90
N ILE A 369 -6.93 35.56 2.29
CA ILE A 369 -7.25 35.30 3.69
C ILE A 369 -6.21 34.36 4.34
N MET A 370 -5.81 33.30 3.63
CA MET A 370 -4.73 32.41 4.08
C MET A 370 -3.38 33.13 4.23
N GLU A 371 -3.02 34.03 3.31
CA GLU A 371 -1.82 34.87 3.42
C GLU A 371 -1.86 35.71 4.71
N MET A 372 -3.01 36.30 5.03
CA MET A 372 -3.17 37.11 6.24
C MET A 372 -3.05 36.28 7.52
N VAL A 373 -3.69 35.10 7.58
CA VAL A 373 -3.55 34.17 8.71
C VAL A 373 -2.09 33.70 8.86
N LEU A 374 -1.42 33.35 7.77
CA LEU A 374 -0.02 32.86 7.81
C LEU A 374 0.97 33.93 8.29
N LYS A 375 0.72 35.22 8.02
CA LYS A 375 1.53 36.34 8.53
C LYS A 375 1.49 36.46 10.06
N GLU A 376 0.41 36.02 10.70
CA GLU A 376 0.33 35.98 12.16
C GLU A 376 1.10 34.82 12.79
N SER A 377 1.62 33.88 11.98
CA SER A 377 2.39 32.71 12.45
C SER A 377 1.59 31.78 13.38
N PRO A 378 0.52 31.13 12.88
CA PRO A 378 -0.19 30.12 13.66
C PRO A 378 0.69 28.91 13.97
N ASN A 379 0.37 28.19 15.04
CA ASN A 379 1.04 26.93 15.40
C ASN A 379 0.85 25.84 14.34
N GLY A 380 -0.30 25.86 13.67
CA GLY A 380 -0.61 24.96 12.58
C GLY A 380 -2.10 24.88 12.30
N PHE A 381 -2.47 23.85 11.54
CA PHE A 381 -3.82 23.68 11.02
C PHE A 381 -4.40 22.33 11.45
N ILE A 382 -5.71 22.29 11.69
CA ILE A 382 -6.44 21.06 12.01
C ILE A 382 -7.47 20.82 10.89
N SER A 383 -7.41 19.65 10.27
CA SER A 383 -8.37 19.19 9.26
C SER A 383 -9.12 17.94 9.72
N SER A 384 -10.24 17.64 9.07
CA SER A 384 -11.09 16.49 9.38
C SER A 384 -10.82 15.31 8.44
N SER A 385 -10.80 14.10 8.99
CA SER A 385 -11.09 12.88 8.24
C SER A 385 -12.58 12.80 7.90
N LYS A 386 -12.92 11.95 6.93
CA LYS A 386 -14.30 11.75 6.45
C LYS A 386 -15.17 10.98 7.46
N ASP A 387 -14.55 10.17 8.31
CA ASP A 387 -15.19 9.37 9.34
C ASP A 387 -14.21 9.17 10.52
N GLU A 388 -14.40 8.11 11.29
CA GLU A 388 -13.59 7.79 12.47
C GLU A 388 -12.23 7.17 12.13
N ARG A 389 -11.91 6.94 10.86
CA ARG A 389 -10.59 6.49 10.41
C ARG A 389 -9.74 7.69 10.04
N VAL A 390 -8.47 7.67 10.44
CA VAL A 390 -7.46 8.64 10.01
C VAL A 390 -6.51 7.98 9.01
N TRP A 391 -6.60 8.38 7.74
CA TRP A 391 -5.77 7.81 6.69
C TRP A 391 -4.43 8.51 6.56
N THR A 392 -3.39 7.71 6.48
CA THR A 392 -2.02 8.21 6.34
C THR A 392 -1.60 8.17 4.88
N THR A 393 -0.81 9.15 4.48
CA THR A 393 -0.27 9.26 3.12
C THR A 393 0.98 10.15 3.11
N SER A 394 1.63 10.28 1.97
CA SER A 394 2.87 11.05 1.81
C SER A 394 2.63 12.50 1.41
N ALA A 395 3.63 13.34 1.72
CA ALA A 395 3.87 14.59 1.02
C ALA A 395 4.18 14.37 -0.47
N ASN A 396 3.88 15.38 -1.31
CA ASN A 396 4.27 15.37 -2.72
C ASN A 396 5.80 15.41 -2.90
N ASN A 397 6.27 14.74 -3.96
CA ASN A 397 7.68 14.70 -4.39
C ASN A 397 8.65 14.27 -3.27
N TRP A 398 8.17 13.47 -2.31
CA TRP A 398 8.90 13.10 -1.10
C TRP A 398 10.27 12.45 -1.36
N ARG A 399 10.43 11.75 -2.49
CA ARG A 399 11.65 10.98 -2.78
C ARG A 399 12.84 11.88 -3.08
N GLU A 400 12.63 12.98 -3.81
CA GLU A 400 13.68 13.91 -4.22
C GLU A 400 13.76 15.16 -3.34
N ARG A 401 12.82 15.35 -2.41
CA ARG A 401 12.71 16.56 -1.59
C ARG A 401 13.74 16.55 -0.47
N GLU A 402 14.57 17.58 -0.42
CA GLU A 402 15.54 17.81 0.66
C GLU A 402 14.83 18.32 1.91
N VAL A 403 15.44 18.14 3.08
CA VAL A 403 14.87 18.54 4.39
C VAL A 403 14.40 20.00 4.38
N LYS A 404 15.19 20.90 3.79
CA LYS A 404 14.90 22.34 3.72
C LYS A 404 13.68 22.69 2.86
N ASP A 405 13.28 21.80 1.96
CA ASP A 405 12.21 22.05 0.99
C ASP A 405 10.86 21.52 1.48
N TYR A 406 10.82 20.87 2.64
CA TYR A 406 9.57 20.48 3.30
C TYR A 406 8.89 21.69 3.97
N PRO A 407 7.57 21.85 3.82
CA PRO A 407 6.84 22.96 4.40
C PRO A 407 6.96 23.02 5.92
N GLN A 408 7.07 24.24 6.45
CA GLN A 408 7.20 24.49 7.88
C GLN A 408 5.85 24.42 8.62
N ASP A 409 4.73 24.39 7.90
CA ASP A 409 3.41 24.29 8.51
C ASP A 409 3.08 22.84 8.88
N ILE A 410 2.52 22.68 10.07
CA ILE A 410 1.97 21.40 10.53
C ILE A 410 0.48 21.39 10.24
N GLU A 411 0.02 20.34 9.56
CA GLU A 411 -1.41 20.05 9.44
C GLU A 411 -1.72 18.72 10.12
N ILE A 412 -2.62 18.77 11.10
CA ILE A 412 -3.11 17.64 11.87
C ILE A 412 -4.46 17.21 11.32
N ASN A 413 -4.58 15.98 10.83
CA ASN A 413 -5.84 15.42 10.41
C ASN A 413 -6.42 14.55 11.53
N VAL A 414 -7.53 14.97 12.11
CA VAL A 414 -8.21 14.27 13.21
C VAL A 414 -9.42 13.48 12.71
N ARG A 415 -9.93 12.54 13.51
CA ARG A 415 -11.22 11.88 13.23
C ARG A 415 -12.34 12.89 13.07
N GLN A 416 -13.39 12.51 12.33
CA GLN A 416 -14.55 13.39 12.15
C GLN A 416 -15.19 13.80 13.48
N SER A 417 -15.42 12.86 14.40
CA SER A 417 -16.00 13.16 15.73
C SER A 417 -15.12 14.07 16.61
N ASP A 418 -13.80 14.04 16.39
CA ASP A 418 -12.83 14.91 17.07
C ASP A 418 -12.87 16.32 16.48
N TYR A 419 -12.93 16.43 15.15
CA TYR A 419 -13.11 17.70 14.45
C TYR A 419 -14.43 18.38 14.85
N ASP A 420 -15.55 17.64 14.78
CA ASP A 420 -16.88 18.16 15.09
C ASP A 420 -16.95 18.71 16.52
N TYR A 421 -16.32 18.02 17.48
CA TYR A 421 -16.20 18.50 18.85
C TYR A 421 -15.48 19.85 18.92
N LEU A 422 -14.29 19.96 18.32
CA LEU A 422 -13.51 21.21 18.32
C LEU A 422 -14.29 22.34 17.63
N ALA A 423 -14.87 22.07 16.47
CA ALA A 423 -15.61 23.04 15.69
C ALA A 423 -16.84 23.56 16.46
N THR A 424 -17.65 22.67 17.06
CA THR A 424 -18.83 23.06 17.84
C THR A 424 -18.45 23.92 19.04
N ARG A 425 -17.41 23.53 19.80
CA ARG A 425 -16.97 24.29 20.98
C ARG A 425 -16.43 25.66 20.62
N ALA A 426 -15.64 25.75 19.54
CA ALA A 426 -15.19 27.04 19.02
C ALA A 426 -16.36 27.94 18.60
N SER A 427 -17.42 27.41 17.97
CA SER A 427 -18.61 28.20 17.62
C SER A 427 -19.47 28.61 18.82
N GLU A 428 -19.39 27.88 19.93
CA GLU A 428 -20.06 28.24 21.18
C GLU A 428 -19.29 29.30 21.99
N GLY A 429 -18.10 29.72 21.52
CA GLY A 429 -17.22 30.64 22.24
C GLY A 429 -16.58 30.02 23.49
N VAL A 430 -16.46 28.68 23.52
CA VAL A 430 -15.77 27.99 24.62
C VAL A 430 -14.27 28.11 24.41
N ASP A 431 -13.57 28.68 25.37
CA ASP A 431 -12.10 28.76 25.37
C ASP A 431 -11.49 27.37 25.56
N LEU A 432 -11.04 26.79 24.44
CA LEU A 432 -10.30 25.53 24.39
C LEU A 432 -8.84 25.79 24.06
N LEU A 433 -7.97 25.01 24.70
CA LEU A 433 -6.60 24.81 24.25
C LEU A 433 -6.47 23.42 23.65
N VAL A 434 -5.79 23.35 22.51
CA VAL A 434 -5.36 22.09 21.92
C VAL A 434 -3.84 22.03 21.98
N GLU A 435 -3.34 20.88 22.41
CA GLU A 435 -1.93 20.59 22.50
C GLU A 435 -1.57 19.45 21.55
N PHE A 436 -0.54 19.66 20.73
CA PHE A 436 0.10 18.59 19.97
C PHE A 436 1.59 18.50 20.31
N ASN A 437 2.06 17.27 20.50
CA ASN A 437 3.47 16.95 20.62
C ASN A 437 3.82 15.90 19.55
N LEU A 438 4.71 16.22 18.61
CA LEU A 438 5.08 15.36 17.48
C LEU A 438 6.60 15.16 17.47
N GLU A 439 7.08 13.96 17.76
CA GLU A 439 8.52 13.67 17.79
C GLU A 439 9.09 13.19 16.44
N ASN A 440 8.51 13.67 15.33
CA ASN A 440 8.95 13.30 13.97
C ASN A 440 10.39 13.76 13.68
N LYS A 441 11.16 12.92 13.00
CA LYS A 441 12.56 13.20 12.64
C LYS A 441 12.76 13.17 11.13
N LEU A 442 13.36 14.23 10.61
CA LEU A 442 13.82 14.33 9.23
C LEU A 442 15.35 14.25 9.23
N THR A 443 15.89 13.28 8.49
CA THR A 443 17.34 13.08 8.36
C THR A 443 17.74 13.24 6.90
N ALA A 444 18.68 14.16 6.64
CA ALA A 444 19.18 14.40 5.28
C ALA A 444 19.90 13.16 4.72
N GLY A 445 19.66 12.88 3.45
CA GLY A 445 20.22 11.77 2.70
C GLY A 445 21.48 12.14 1.90
N PRO A 446 21.76 11.41 0.79
CA PRO A 446 20.93 10.37 0.19
C PRO A 446 20.88 9.09 1.04
N ILE A 447 19.68 8.51 1.17
CA ILE A 447 19.44 7.27 1.91
C ILE A 447 19.09 6.16 0.93
N PRO A 448 19.83 5.04 0.90
CA PRO A 448 19.52 3.93 0.01
C PRO A 448 18.25 3.20 0.44
N VAL A 449 17.51 2.69 -0.55
CA VAL A 449 16.27 1.92 -0.36
C VAL A 449 16.34 0.61 -1.13
N TYR A 450 15.79 -0.44 -0.53
CA TYR A 450 16.11 -1.83 -0.88
C TYR A 450 14.86 -2.69 -1.08
N ASN A 451 15.04 -3.79 -1.81
CA ASN A 451 14.24 -5.01 -1.71
C ASN A 451 15.05 -6.06 -0.92
N VAL A 452 14.40 -7.03 -0.29
CA VAL A 452 15.05 -8.23 0.28
C VAL A 452 14.87 -9.40 -0.68
N ILE A 453 15.94 -10.12 -1.00
CA ILE A 453 15.91 -11.26 -1.92
C ILE A 453 16.63 -12.44 -1.26
N ALA A 454 16.07 -13.64 -1.34
CA ALA A 454 16.73 -14.90 -1.00
C ALA A 454 16.23 -16.05 -1.87
N GLU A 455 17.02 -17.12 -2.02
CA GLU A 455 16.76 -18.19 -2.98
C GLU A 455 17.03 -19.59 -2.39
N ILE A 456 16.16 -20.53 -2.74
CA ILE A 456 16.45 -21.97 -2.74
C ILE A 456 16.85 -22.33 -4.17
N PRO A 457 18.12 -22.68 -4.44
CA PRO A 457 18.60 -22.89 -5.80
C PRO A 457 18.02 -24.16 -6.41
N GLY A 458 17.69 -24.10 -7.70
CA GLY A 458 17.26 -25.28 -8.46
C GLY A 458 18.40 -26.27 -8.70
N THR A 459 18.06 -27.55 -8.79
CA THR A 459 19.03 -28.64 -9.04
C THR A 459 19.28 -28.93 -10.51
N GLU A 460 18.26 -28.75 -11.37
CA GLU A 460 18.30 -29.08 -12.80
C GLU A 460 18.28 -27.82 -13.67
N LEU A 461 17.47 -26.83 -13.30
CA LEU A 461 17.17 -25.61 -14.04
C LEU A 461 17.37 -24.37 -13.13
N PRO A 462 18.59 -24.13 -12.60
CA PRO A 462 18.83 -23.10 -11.59
C PRO A 462 18.58 -21.67 -12.07
N ASP A 463 18.61 -21.42 -13.39
CA ASP A 463 18.37 -20.09 -13.97
C ASP A 463 16.88 -19.79 -14.19
N GLU A 464 16.00 -20.80 -14.11
CA GLU A 464 14.55 -20.64 -14.17
C GLU A 464 13.98 -20.41 -12.77
N VAL A 465 13.03 -19.47 -12.62
CA VAL A 465 12.65 -18.94 -11.31
C VAL A 465 11.13 -18.92 -11.10
N VAL A 466 10.69 -19.37 -9.93
CA VAL A 466 9.37 -19.06 -9.36
C VAL A 466 9.56 -18.07 -8.22
N ILE A 467 8.83 -16.95 -8.23
CA ILE A 467 8.93 -15.90 -7.21
C ILE A 467 7.71 -15.95 -6.29
N ILE A 468 7.95 -15.99 -4.97
CA ILE A 468 6.95 -15.78 -3.92
C ILE A 468 7.29 -14.46 -3.23
N SER A 469 6.29 -13.61 -3.02
CA SER A 469 6.55 -12.27 -2.51
C SER A 469 5.39 -11.59 -1.81
N GLY A 470 5.73 -10.53 -1.08
CA GLY A 470 4.87 -9.48 -0.54
C GLY A 470 5.74 -8.23 -0.39
N HIS A 471 5.17 -7.08 -0.02
CA HIS A 471 5.99 -5.91 0.29
C HIS A 471 6.21 -5.77 1.80
N ILE A 472 7.39 -5.28 2.18
CA ILE A 472 7.81 -5.16 3.59
C ILE A 472 7.68 -3.73 4.11
N ASP A 473 7.57 -2.74 3.23
CA ASP A 473 7.17 -1.40 3.64
C ASP A 473 5.69 -1.34 4.05
N SER A 474 5.33 -0.30 4.77
CA SER A 474 3.96 0.02 5.14
C SER A 474 3.81 1.53 5.28
N TRP A 475 2.59 2.06 5.28
CA TRP A 475 2.37 3.37 5.87
C TRP A 475 2.69 3.39 7.37
N ASP A 476 2.89 4.61 7.86
CA ASP A 476 3.35 4.86 9.22
C ASP A 476 2.38 5.65 10.08
N GLY A 477 1.08 5.55 9.83
CA GLY A 477 0.07 6.29 10.59
C GLY A 477 0.24 6.13 12.12
N PRO A 478 -0.04 7.16 12.93
CA PRO A 478 0.03 7.04 14.38
C PRO A 478 -0.79 5.86 14.90
N GLY A 479 -0.14 4.95 15.64
CA GLY A 479 -0.76 3.74 16.18
C GLY A 479 -0.89 2.57 15.19
N SER A 480 -0.57 2.76 13.90
CA SER A 480 -0.44 1.68 12.93
C SER A 480 0.82 0.85 13.21
N MET A 481 0.74 -0.44 12.92
CA MET A 481 1.81 -1.42 13.02
C MET A 481 2.17 -2.03 11.65
N GLY A 482 1.48 -1.60 10.57
CA GLY A 482 1.66 -2.16 9.24
C GLY A 482 1.40 -3.66 9.21
N THR A 483 0.30 -4.11 9.83
CA THR A 483 -0.04 -5.53 9.97
C THR A 483 -0.75 -6.02 8.72
N THR A 484 -1.91 -5.44 8.41
CA THR A 484 -2.70 -5.73 7.21
C THR A 484 -1.94 -5.35 5.95
N ASP A 485 -1.25 -4.21 5.94
CA ASP A 485 -0.61 -3.68 4.72
C ASP A 485 0.85 -3.29 4.99
N ASN A 486 1.84 -4.15 4.75
CA ASN A 486 1.69 -5.56 4.36
C ASN A 486 2.59 -6.47 5.22
N GLY A 487 2.38 -6.40 6.54
CA GLY A 487 3.04 -7.28 7.49
C GLY A 487 2.65 -8.75 7.29
N THR A 488 1.39 -9.02 6.95
CA THR A 488 0.86 -10.37 6.72
C THR A 488 1.48 -11.04 5.51
N GLY A 489 1.47 -10.42 4.32
CA GLY A 489 2.07 -11.01 3.12
C GLY A 489 3.60 -11.12 3.20
N SER A 490 4.25 -10.17 3.88
CA SER A 490 5.66 -10.32 4.25
C SER A 490 5.90 -11.53 5.16
N ALA A 491 5.04 -11.73 6.17
CA ALA A 491 5.17 -12.86 7.08
C ALA A 491 4.90 -14.20 6.38
N VAL A 492 3.88 -14.27 5.52
CA VAL A 492 3.56 -15.42 4.67
C VAL A 492 4.75 -15.78 3.77
N THR A 493 5.37 -14.79 3.12
CA THR A 493 6.53 -15.00 2.26
C THR A 493 7.74 -15.56 3.04
N ILE A 494 8.04 -14.98 4.20
CA ILE A 494 9.15 -15.43 5.05
C ILE A 494 8.86 -16.84 5.60
N GLU A 495 7.62 -17.14 5.97
CA GLU A 495 7.23 -18.45 6.49
C GLU A 495 7.26 -19.53 5.40
N ALA A 496 6.79 -19.25 4.19
CA ALA A 496 6.89 -20.16 3.06
C ALA A 496 8.36 -20.54 2.78
N ALA A 497 9.28 -19.58 2.91
CA ALA A 497 10.71 -19.85 2.83
C ALA A 497 11.20 -20.75 3.97
N ARG A 498 10.77 -20.51 5.21
CA ARG A 498 11.12 -21.33 6.37
C ARG A 498 10.66 -22.78 6.18
N ILE A 499 9.40 -23.00 5.79
CA ILE A 499 8.80 -24.32 5.57
C ILE A 499 9.62 -25.12 4.54
N LEU A 500 9.94 -24.51 3.40
CA LEU A 500 10.67 -25.21 2.34
C LEU A 500 12.13 -25.49 2.75
N THR A 501 12.80 -24.54 3.41
CA THR A 501 14.20 -24.71 3.85
C THR A 501 14.33 -25.72 4.98
N SER A 502 13.40 -25.75 5.94
CA SER A 502 13.43 -26.69 7.08
C SER A 502 13.31 -28.15 6.63
N LEU A 503 12.61 -28.39 5.53
CA LEU A 503 12.42 -29.70 4.92
C LEU A 503 13.56 -30.11 3.98
N GLY A 504 14.48 -29.20 3.66
CA GLY A 504 15.60 -29.44 2.76
C GLY A 504 15.15 -29.83 1.35
N VAL A 505 14.12 -29.16 0.82
CA VAL A 505 13.60 -29.48 -0.52
C VAL A 505 14.62 -29.16 -1.61
N GLU A 506 14.62 -29.96 -2.67
CA GLU A 506 15.52 -29.83 -3.82
C GLU A 506 14.70 -29.63 -5.10
N PRO A 507 14.15 -28.42 -5.35
CA PRO A 507 13.34 -28.18 -6.53
C PRO A 507 14.18 -28.23 -7.81
N LYS A 508 13.57 -28.53 -8.96
CA LYS A 508 14.25 -28.46 -10.26
C LYS A 508 14.67 -27.03 -10.61
N ARG A 509 13.76 -26.08 -10.42
CA ARG A 509 13.97 -24.63 -10.63
C ARG A 509 14.27 -23.90 -9.34
N THR A 510 14.86 -22.72 -9.45
CA THR A 510 15.08 -21.85 -8.29
C THR A 510 13.75 -21.30 -7.78
N ILE A 511 13.54 -21.34 -6.47
CA ILE A 511 12.46 -20.62 -5.80
C ILE A 511 13.08 -19.38 -5.16
N ARG A 512 12.59 -18.20 -5.55
CA ARG A 512 13.07 -16.91 -5.07
C ARG A 512 12.00 -16.27 -4.19
N PHE A 513 12.40 -15.84 -3.00
CA PHE A 513 11.57 -15.10 -2.07
C PHE A 513 11.97 -13.62 -2.14
N CYS A 514 11.00 -12.76 -2.41
CA CYS A 514 11.23 -11.32 -2.52
C CYS A 514 10.33 -10.57 -1.55
N LEU A 515 10.91 -9.64 -0.80
CA LEU A 515 10.17 -8.65 -0.03
C LEU A 515 10.41 -7.28 -0.64
N TRP A 516 9.38 -6.73 -1.29
CA TRP A 516 9.47 -5.48 -2.03
C TRP A 516 9.47 -4.27 -1.09
N GLY A 517 10.26 -3.24 -1.39
CA GLY A 517 10.19 -1.95 -0.69
C GLY A 517 9.66 -0.85 -1.60
N GLY A 518 8.93 0.11 -1.06
CA GLY A 518 8.36 1.21 -1.85
C GLY A 518 7.14 0.83 -2.66
N GLU A 519 6.43 -0.24 -2.29
CA GLU A 519 5.13 -0.58 -2.88
C GLU A 519 4.15 0.58 -2.67
N GLU A 520 4.07 1.04 -1.41
CA GLU A 520 3.07 1.98 -0.90
C GLU A 520 3.14 3.35 -1.58
N GLN A 521 4.28 3.66 -2.21
CA GLN A 521 4.51 4.90 -2.95
C GLN A 521 4.55 4.71 -4.47
N GLY A 522 4.10 3.55 -4.96
CA GLY A 522 3.88 3.28 -6.38
C GLY A 522 4.79 2.20 -6.96
N LEU A 523 4.87 1.03 -6.30
CA LEU A 523 5.52 -0.19 -6.82
C LEU A 523 7.02 -0.02 -7.10
N LEU A 524 7.70 0.87 -6.36
CA LEU A 524 9.04 1.34 -6.71
C LEU A 524 10.07 0.21 -6.66
N GLY A 525 9.97 -0.68 -5.67
CA GLY A 525 10.86 -1.81 -5.49
C GLY A 525 10.73 -2.87 -6.57
N SER A 526 9.53 -3.37 -6.81
CA SER A 526 9.29 -4.37 -7.88
C SER A 526 9.58 -3.82 -9.27
N LYS A 527 9.26 -2.54 -9.51
CA LYS A 527 9.60 -1.85 -10.75
C LYS A 527 11.12 -1.75 -10.94
N GLY A 528 11.84 -1.28 -9.93
CA GLY A 528 13.30 -1.19 -9.99
C GLY A 528 13.96 -2.57 -10.13
N TYR A 529 13.37 -3.62 -9.55
CA TYR A 529 13.83 -4.99 -9.75
C TYR A 529 13.63 -5.46 -11.20
N ILE A 530 12.42 -5.38 -11.76
CA ILE A 530 12.15 -5.90 -13.11
C ILE A 530 12.87 -5.09 -14.19
N GLU A 531 13.07 -3.79 -13.99
CA GLU A 531 13.85 -2.92 -14.88
C GLU A 531 15.36 -3.24 -14.85
N SER A 532 15.85 -3.83 -13.76
CA SER A 532 17.26 -4.24 -13.65
C SER A 532 17.61 -5.53 -14.40
N LEU A 533 16.60 -6.30 -14.81
CA LEU A 533 16.79 -7.59 -15.49
C LEU A 533 16.88 -7.43 -17.01
N SER A 534 17.70 -8.26 -17.64
CA SER A 534 17.69 -8.45 -19.09
C SER A 534 16.43 -9.18 -19.55
N ASP A 535 16.10 -9.08 -20.84
CA ASP A 535 14.93 -9.78 -21.39
C ASP A 535 15.07 -11.30 -21.33
N GLU A 536 16.30 -11.82 -21.36
CA GLU A 536 16.58 -13.25 -21.13
C GLU A 536 16.27 -13.66 -19.69
N GLU A 537 16.68 -12.87 -18.69
CA GLU A 537 16.34 -13.14 -17.29
C GLU A 537 14.83 -13.05 -17.03
N LYS A 538 14.14 -12.07 -17.63
CA LYS A 538 12.68 -11.94 -17.54
C LYS A 538 11.97 -13.17 -18.12
N ALA A 539 12.42 -13.66 -19.28
CA ALA A 539 11.84 -14.84 -19.92
C ALA A 539 11.99 -16.12 -19.08
N LYS A 540 12.98 -16.18 -18.18
CA LYS A 540 13.21 -17.32 -17.28
C LYS A 540 12.41 -17.26 -15.97
N ILE A 541 11.69 -16.17 -15.71
CA ILE A 541 10.76 -16.09 -14.56
C ILE A 541 9.44 -16.76 -14.96
N SER A 542 9.15 -17.92 -14.36
CA SER A 542 7.95 -18.71 -14.61
C SER A 542 6.69 -18.01 -14.11
N ALA A 543 6.70 -17.60 -12.84
CA ALA A 543 5.57 -16.96 -12.18
C ALA A 543 6.06 -16.09 -11.01
N VAL A 544 5.28 -15.08 -10.68
CA VAL A 544 5.43 -14.23 -9.50
C VAL A 544 4.11 -14.21 -8.74
N PHE A 545 4.11 -14.61 -7.47
CA PHE A 545 2.94 -14.53 -6.59
C PHE A 545 3.16 -13.42 -5.57
N VAL A 546 2.14 -12.59 -5.38
CA VAL A 546 2.13 -11.45 -4.46
C VAL A 546 0.96 -11.61 -3.49
N ASP A 547 1.28 -11.76 -2.21
CA ASP A 547 0.36 -11.70 -1.06
C ASP A 547 0.36 -10.27 -0.53
N ASP A 548 -0.79 -9.59 -0.69
CA ASP A 548 -0.96 -8.14 -0.53
C ASP A 548 -2.43 -7.68 -0.45
N GLY A 549 -3.34 -8.60 -0.17
CA GLY A 549 -4.77 -8.35 0.00
C GLY A 549 -5.20 -8.14 1.45
N GLY A 550 -4.26 -8.15 2.41
CA GLY A 550 -4.51 -8.00 3.83
C GLY A 550 -4.38 -9.26 4.68
N THR A 551 -5.31 -9.41 5.63
CA THR A 551 -5.28 -10.46 6.66
C THR A 551 -6.17 -11.65 6.34
N ASN A 552 -6.75 -11.67 5.13
CA ASN A 552 -7.55 -12.76 4.61
C ASN A 552 -6.63 -13.88 4.08
N TYR A 553 -7.17 -15.07 3.81
CA TYR A 553 -6.36 -16.22 3.34
C TYR A 553 -6.23 -16.21 1.81
N GLU A 554 -5.16 -16.80 1.26
CA GLU A 554 -4.95 -16.98 -0.18
C GLU A 554 -6.04 -17.89 -0.77
N GLY A 555 -7.17 -17.30 -1.14
CA GLY A 555 -8.40 -18.00 -1.53
C GLY A 555 -8.60 -18.16 -3.03
N GLY A 556 -7.72 -17.61 -3.85
CA GLY A 556 -7.77 -17.77 -5.29
C GLY A 556 -6.79 -16.88 -6.04
N ALA A 557 -6.72 -17.06 -7.36
CA ALA A 557 -5.96 -16.17 -8.22
C ALA A 557 -6.66 -16.00 -9.58
N PRO A 558 -6.70 -14.78 -10.14
CA PRO A 558 -7.13 -14.59 -11.52
C PRO A 558 -6.02 -15.05 -12.47
N ALA A 559 -6.37 -15.77 -13.52
CA ALA A 559 -5.40 -16.31 -14.47
C ALA A 559 -5.91 -16.25 -15.91
N ALA A 560 -5.00 -15.98 -16.84
CA ALA A 560 -5.31 -16.15 -18.26
C ALA A 560 -5.63 -17.62 -18.55
N ASP A 561 -6.57 -17.88 -19.46
CA ASP A 561 -7.16 -19.20 -19.71
C ASP A 561 -6.09 -20.27 -19.97
N PHE A 562 -5.03 -19.92 -20.69
CA PHE A 562 -3.93 -20.82 -21.03
C PHE A 562 -3.04 -21.21 -19.83
N MET A 563 -3.13 -20.50 -18.69
CA MET A 563 -2.39 -20.81 -17.46
C MET A 563 -3.23 -21.56 -16.41
N VAL A 564 -4.56 -21.63 -16.59
CA VAL A 564 -5.49 -22.14 -15.58
C VAL A 564 -5.13 -23.57 -15.17
N ASP A 565 -4.81 -24.45 -16.11
CA ASP A 565 -4.51 -25.85 -15.79
C ASP A 565 -3.25 -26.01 -14.93
N TYR A 566 -2.21 -25.23 -15.23
CA TYR A 566 -0.97 -25.23 -14.43
C TYR A 566 -1.24 -24.77 -12.99
N LEU A 567 -1.99 -23.69 -12.83
CA LEU A 567 -2.30 -23.15 -11.50
C LEU A 567 -3.25 -24.05 -10.73
N ALA A 568 -4.27 -24.60 -11.38
CA ALA A 568 -5.22 -25.54 -10.79
C ALA A 568 -4.50 -26.82 -10.30
N ALA A 569 -3.54 -27.33 -11.07
CA ALA A 569 -2.72 -28.46 -10.62
C ALA A 569 -1.78 -28.07 -9.47
N ALA A 570 -1.21 -26.87 -9.48
CA ALA A 570 -0.29 -26.39 -8.45
C ALA A 570 -0.97 -26.14 -7.09
N THR A 571 -2.23 -25.68 -7.08
CA THR A 571 -2.98 -25.38 -5.84
C THR A 571 -3.82 -26.55 -5.33
N ALA A 572 -4.09 -27.57 -6.17
CA ALA A 572 -4.92 -28.72 -5.80
C ALA A 572 -4.59 -29.40 -4.45
N PRO A 573 -3.31 -29.52 -4.02
CA PRO A 573 -3.00 -30.19 -2.75
C PRO A 573 -3.53 -29.47 -1.49
N ILE A 574 -3.75 -28.16 -1.58
CA ILE A 574 -4.22 -27.32 -0.46
C ILE A 574 -5.72 -27.50 -0.23
N ASN A 575 -6.49 -27.77 -1.28
CA ASN A 575 -7.94 -27.87 -1.18
C ASN A 575 -8.36 -29.04 -0.28
N GLY A 576 -9.28 -28.75 0.67
CA GLY A 576 -9.75 -29.69 1.67
C GLY A 576 -8.79 -29.93 2.84
N ARG A 577 -7.72 -29.14 3.00
CA ARG A 577 -6.73 -29.31 4.08
C ARG A 577 -6.94 -28.38 5.27
N PHE A 578 -7.41 -27.17 5.02
CA PHE A 578 -7.58 -26.15 6.05
C PHE A 578 -9.07 -25.89 6.25
N TYR A 579 -9.60 -26.23 7.42
CA TYR A 579 -10.99 -25.97 7.79
C TYR A 579 -11.02 -24.87 8.84
N SER A 580 -11.77 -23.80 8.57
CA SER A 580 -12.02 -22.75 9.54
C SER A 580 -13.29 -23.08 10.33
N GLU A 581 -13.13 -23.42 11.60
CA GLU A 581 -14.27 -23.66 12.50
C GLU A 581 -15.13 -22.39 12.69
N THR A 582 -14.52 -21.22 12.54
CA THR A 582 -15.21 -19.92 12.69
C THR A 582 -16.04 -19.58 11.45
N ASP A 583 -15.54 -19.89 10.26
CA ASP A 583 -16.26 -19.62 9.00
C ASP A 583 -17.18 -20.79 8.60
N GLY A 584 -16.93 -21.98 9.15
CA GLY A 584 -17.69 -23.20 8.87
C GLY A 584 -17.36 -23.84 7.52
N GLU A 585 -16.24 -23.47 6.89
CA GLU A 585 -15.87 -23.90 5.54
C GLU A 585 -14.38 -24.21 5.37
N TYR A 586 -14.05 -24.88 4.28
CA TYR A 586 -12.66 -25.12 3.88
C TYR A 586 -12.08 -23.89 3.18
N LEU A 587 -10.86 -23.53 3.56
CA LEU A 587 -10.08 -22.43 3.01
C LEU A 587 -9.41 -22.85 1.68
N ASN A 588 -10.25 -23.14 0.69
CA ASN A 588 -9.86 -23.62 -0.63
C ASN A 588 -9.39 -22.48 -1.55
N VAL A 589 -8.58 -22.82 -2.55
CA VAL A 589 -7.99 -21.90 -3.52
C VAL A 589 -8.70 -22.02 -4.87
N ASN A 590 -9.39 -20.96 -5.28
CA ASN A 590 -10.16 -20.90 -6.52
C ASN A 590 -9.42 -20.15 -7.64
N ILE A 591 -9.02 -20.87 -8.69
CA ILE A 591 -8.44 -20.27 -9.89
C ILE A 591 -9.55 -19.75 -10.79
N ARG A 592 -9.50 -18.46 -11.14
CA ARG A 592 -10.54 -17.81 -11.97
C ARG A 592 -10.00 -17.45 -13.36
N PRO A 593 -10.54 -18.03 -14.43
CA PRO A 593 -10.19 -17.66 -15.79
C PRO A 593 -10.53 -16.19 -16.09
N THR A 594 -9.62 -15.46 -16.73
CA THR A 594 -9.79 -14.04 -17.10
C THR A 594 -9.71 -13.78 -18.60
N GLY A 595 -9.74 -14.83 -19.43
CA GLY A 595 -9.64 -14.73 -20.88
C GLY A 595 -8.21 -14.93 -21.40
N ASP A 596 -7.95 -14.48 -22.62
CA ASP A 596 -6.78 -14.82 -23.43
C ASP A 596 -5.53 -13.94 -23.18
N LYS A 597 -5.51 -13.14 -22.12
CA LYS A 597 -4.40 -12.22 -21.83
C LYS A 597 -4.11 -12.09 -20.34
N ILE A 598 -2.84 -11.82 -20.05
CA ILE A 598 -2.38 -11.40 -18.71
C ILE A 598 -2.84 -9.96 -18.47
N ASN A 599 -3.45 -9.70 -17.32
CA ASN A 599 -3.84 -8.33 -16.95
C ASN A 599 -2.60 -7.51 -16.54
N THR A 600 -2.36 -6.40 -17.24
CA THR A 600 -1.21 -5.51 -16.99
C THR A 600 -1.49 -4.39 -15.99
N HIS A 601 -2.74 -4.25 -15.55
CA HIS A 601 -3.16 -3.25 -14.56
C HIS A 601 -3.35 -3.93 -13.21
N GLY A 602 -2.94 -3.26 -12.14
CA GLY A 602 -3.07 -3.74 -10.77
C GLY A 602 -2.54 -2.69 -9.80
N GLY A 603 -2.99 -2.78 -8.55
CA GLY A 603 -2.58 -1.87 -7.47
C GLY A 603 -1.51 -2.46 -6.56
N SER A 604 -0.69 -3.39 -7.06
CA SER A 604 0.31 -4.13 -6.28
C SER A 604 1.45 -4.63 -7.19
N ASP A 605 2.52 -5.20 -6.60
CA ASP A 605 3.81 -5.47 -7.23
C ASP A 605 3.78 -6.42 -8.44
N HIS A 606 2.80 -7.33 -8.50
CA HIS A 606 2.57 -8.22 -9.64
C HIS A 606 2.39 -7.44 -10.96
N ALA A 607 1.84 -6.23 -10.88
CA ALA A 607 1.60 -5.38 -12.04
C ALA A 607 2.91 -4.92 -12.71
N SER A 608 4.01 -4.77 -11.94
CA SER A 608 5.34 -4.45 -12.49
C SER A 608 5.84 -5.57 -13.42
N PHE A 609 5.60 -6.82 -13.04
CA PHE A 609 5.96 -7.99 -13.83
C PHE A 609 5.06 -8.16 -15.05
N ASN A 610 3.74 -8.01 -14.87
CA ASN A 610 2.78 -8.15 -15.98
C ASN A 610 3.02 -7.13 -17.09
N ARG A 611 3.38 -5.88 -16.74
CA ARG A 611 3.78 -4.86 -17.73
C ARG A 611 5.02 -5.24 -18.54
N ALA A 612 5.89 -6.09 -17.98
CA ALA A 612 7.07 -6.63 -18.65
C ALA A 612 6.83 -7.99 -19.32
N GLY A 613 5.58 -8.48 -19.37
CA GLY A 613 5.23 -9.78 -19.96
C GLY A 613 5.57 -11.00 -19.09
N VAL A 614 5.95 -10.80 -17.83
CA VAL A 614 6.21 -11.87 -16.85
C VAL A 614 4.91 -12.16 -16.07
N PRO A 615 4.52 -13.42 -15.81
CA PRO A 615 3.23 -13.77 -15.22
C PRO A 615 3.27 -13.47 -13.74
N GLY A 616 2.59 -12.41 -13.35
CA GLY A 616 2.39 -11.97 -11.99
C GLY A 616 0.94 -12.16 -11.56
N PHE A 617 0.77 -12.75 -10.38
CA PHE A 617 -0.51 -13.06 -9.76
C PHE A 617 -0.62 -12.31 -8.43
N PHE A 618 -1.72 -11.58 -8.28
CA PHE A 618 -2.20 -11.10 -7.00
C PHE A 618 -3.14 -12.17 -6.43
N TRP A 619 -2.93 -12.60 -5.20
CA TRP A 619 -3.87 -13.51 -4.55
C TRP A 619 -5.19 -12.79 -4.27
N ASP A 620 -6.30 -13.44 -4.63
CA ASP A 620 -7.58 -13.06 -4.07
C ASP A 620 -7.62 -13.55 -2.65
N GLU A 621 -7.45 -12.61 -1.74
CA GLU A 621 -7.53 -12.91 -0.33
C GLU A 621 -8.98 -12.85 0.13
N VAL A 622 -9.49 -14.01 0.54
CA VAL A 622 -10.90 -14.25 0.86
C VAL A 622 -11.02 -14.45 2.37
N GLY A 623 -12.14 -14.02 2.95
CA GLY A 623 -12.41 -14.26 4.36
C GLY A 623 -13.16 -13.12 5.01
N ARG A 624 -13.19 -13.16 6.34
CA ARG A 624 -13.99 -12.26 7.18
C ARG A 624 -13.29 -10.96 7.58
N ALA A 625 -12.02 -10.75 7.20
CA ALA A 625 -11.33 -9.52 7.53
C ALA A 625 -11.87 -8.33 6.73
N ASP A 626 -12.01 -7.17 7.39
CA ASP A 626 -12.36 -5.91 6.74
C ASP A 626 -11.09 -5.13 6.41
N TYR A 627 -10.56 -5.38 5.21
CA TYR A 627 -9.39 -4.66 4.69
C TYR A 627 -9.64 -3.13 4.68
N GLY A 628 -10.82 -2.69 4.23
CA GLY A 628 -11.14 -1.26 4.12
C GLY A 628 -11.24 -0.53 5.46
N HIS A 629 -11.43 -1.25 6.57
CA HIS A 629 -11.40 -0.69 7.92
C HIS A 629 -9.98 -0.40 8.41
N SER A 630 -9.03 -1.30 8.14
CA SER A 630 -7.66 -1.24 8.66
C SER A 630 -6.68 -0.56 7.70
N TRP A 631 -6.79 -0.85 6.40
CA TRP A 631 -5.92 -0.38 5.33
C TRP A 631 -5.57 1.12 5.40
N HIS A 632 -4.29 1.42 5.61
CA HIS A 632 -3.70 2.77 5.69
C HIS A 632 -4.23 3.65 6.83
N THR A 633 -4.88 3.06 7.84
CA THR A 633 -5.48 3.77 8.97
C THR A 633 -4.76 3.50 10.30
N GLN A 634 -5.21 4.19 11.36
CA GLN A 634 -4.79 3.89 12.72
C GLN A 634 -5.22 2.50 13.23
N ASN A 635 -6.11 1.81 12.51
CA ASN A 635 -6.61 0.48 12.88
C ASN A 635 -5.78 -0.66 12.28
N ASP A 636 -4.75 -0.36 11.49
CA ASP A 636 -3.82 -1.38 10.99
C ASP A 636 -2.91 -1.87 12.12
N LYS A 637 -3.42 -2.81 12.90
CA LYS A 637 -2.84 -3.31 14.14
C LYS A 637 -2.74 -4.82 14.13
N PHE A 638 -1.92 -5.36 15.02
CA PHE A 638 -1.66 -6.80 15.11
C PHE A 638 -2.93 -7.64 15.32
N ASP A 639 -3.92 -7.10 16.02
CA ASP A 639 -5.20 -7.76 16.29
C ASP A 639 -6.12 -7.91 15.06
N MET A 640 -5.76 -7.30 13.92
CA MET A 640 -6.42 -7.53 12.64
C MET A 640 -6.02 -8.87 11.99
N ALA A 641 -4.91 -9.47 12.42
CA ALA A 641 -4.41 -10.73 11.87
C ALA A 641 -5.30 -11.92 12.26
N ILE A 642 -5.53 -12.81 11.30
CA ILE A 642 -6.30 -14.05 11.51
C ILE A 642 -5.33 -15.22 11.34
N GLU A 643 -4.95 -15.84 12.44
CA GLU A 643 -3.89 -16.85 12.47
C GLU A 643 -4.14 -18.02 11.51
N GLU A 644 -5.34 -18.59 11.50
CA GLU A 644 -5.65 -19.74 10.64
C GLU A 644 -5.60 -19.39 9.13
N TYR A 645 -5.85 -18.12 8.79
CA TYR A 645 -5.73 -17.64 7.41
C TYR A 645 -4.27 -17.54 7.00
N LEU A 646 -3.43 -16.95 7.84
CA LEU A 646 -2.00 -16.80 7.55
C LEU A 646 -1.27 -18.15 7.52
N ILE A 647 -1.69 -19.11 8.35
CA ILE A 647 -1.18 -20.48 8.29
C ILE A 647 -1.52 -21.13 6.94
N GLN A 648 -2.77 -20.95 6.45
CA GLN A 648 -3.16 -21.44 5.14
C GLN A 648 -2.34 -20.77 4.03
N SER A 649 -2.22 -19.43 4.04
CA SER A 649 -1.50 -18.67 3.01
C SER A 649 -0.02 -19.08 2.94
N ALA A 650 0.67 -19.13 4.08
CA ALA A 650 2.08 -19.57 4.12
C ALA A 650 2.28 -20.99 3.57
N THR A 651 1.33 -21.89 3.85
CA THR A 651 1.39 -23.27 3.34
C THR A 651 1.07 -23.33 1.86
N ASN A 652 0.08 -22.57 1.38
CA ASN A 652 -0.28 -22.51 -0.04
C ASN A 652 0.86 -21.91 -0.87
N ALA A 653 1.43 -20.78 -0.46
CA ALA A 653 2.61 -20.20 -1.07
C ALA A 653 3.77 -21.20 -1.18
N ALA A 654 4.07 -21.98 -0.13
CA ALA A 654 5.10 -23.01 -0.16
C ALA A 654 4.79 -24.17 -1.13
N VAL A 655 3.55 -24.67 -1.12
CA VAL A 655 3.10 -25.75 -2.02
C VAL A 655 3.15 -25.31 -3.48
N VAL A 656 2.60 -24.13 -3.79
CA VAL A 656 2.56 -23.59 -5.16
C VAL A 656 3.97 -23.32 -5.68
N ALA A 657 4.85 -22.75 -4.85
CA ALA A 657 6.26 -22.57 -5.19
C ALA A 657 6.94 -23.88 -5.55
N TYR A 658 6.83 -24.90 -4.69
CA TYR A 658 7.45 -26.21 -4.91
C TYR A 658 6.87 -26.91 -6.14
N ASN A 659 5.55 -26.86 -6.34
CA ASN A 659 4.89 -27.48 -7.49
C ASN A 659 5.34 -26.86 -8.81
N LEU A 660 5.26 -25.54 -8.94
CA LEU A 660 5.64 -24.85 -10.17
C LEU A 660 7.14 -24.91 -10.43
N ALA A 661 7.96 -24.96 -9.38
CA ALA A 661 9.40 -25.16 -9.54
C ALA A 661 9.74 -26.57 -10.09
N ASN A 662 8.83 -27.54 -9.97
CA ASN A 662 8.99 -28.92 -10.44
C ASN A 662 8.14 -29.26 -11.68
N ALA A 663 7.34 -28.32 -12.18
CA ALA A 663 6.52 -28.47 -13.38
C ALA A 663 7.35 -28.84 -14.63
N PRO A 664 6.76 -29.44 -15.68
CA PRO A 664 7.52 -29.85 -16.88
C PRO A 664 8.14 -28.65 -17.64
N GLY A 665 7.54 -27.47 -17.55
CA GLY A 665 8.01 -26.25 -18.20
C GLY A 665 7.67 -25.01 -17.36
N LEU A 666 8.09 -23.84 -17.86
CA LEU A 666 7.61 -22.55 -17.37
C LEU A 666 6.09 -22.43 -17.62
N LEU A 667 5.40 -21.52 -16.91
CA LEU A 667 4.01 -21.22 -17.24
C LEU A 667 3.89 -20.79 -18.71
N PRO A 668 2.88 -21.31 -19.44
CA PRO A 668 2.68 -21.01 -20.85
C PRO A 668 2.44 -19.52 -21.08
N ARG A 669 2.86 -18.98 -22.22
CA ARG A 669 2.62 -17.58 -22.62
C ARG A 669 1.60 -17.46 -23.74
N ALA A 670 1.04 -16.26 -23.88
CA ALA A 670 0.07 -15.97 -24.93
C ALA A 670 0.67 -16.26 -26.32
N GLY A 671 0.03 -17.12 -27.10
CA GLY A 671 0.47 -17.51 -28.44
C GLY A 671 1.51 -18.64 -28.48
N GLU A 672 1.97 -19.16 -27.35
CA GLU A 672 2.73 -20.40 -27.29
C GLU A 672 1.76 -21.59 -27.27
N THR A 673 1.81 -22.44 -28.30
CA THR A 673 1.09 -23.72 -28.24
C THR A 673 1.79 -24.61 -27.22
N ASN A 674 1.03 -25.18 -26.29
CA ASN A 674 1.54 -26.15 -25.32
C ASN A 674 2.36 -27.21 -26.06
N ALA A 675 3.61 -27.45 -25.64
CA ALA A 675 4.49 -28.42 -26.28
C ALA A 675 3.91 -29.85 -26.32
N GLU A 676 2.90 -30.14 -25.50
CA GLU A 676 2.11 -31.37 -25.57
C GLU A 676 1.22 -31.47 -26.83
N GLU A 677 0.64 -30.37 -27.34
CA GLU A 677 -0.10 -30.41 -28.61
C GLU A 677 0.81 -30.70 -29.82
N ALA A 678 2.09 -30.33 -29.73
CA ALA A 678 3.08 -30.63 -30.76
C ALA A 678 3.50 -32.12 -30.74
N GLN A 679 3.54 -32.77 -29.57
CA GLN A 679 3.86 -34.20 -29.47
C GLN A 679 2.68 -35.12 -29.80
N VAL A 680 1.44 -34.72 -29.46
CA VAL A 680 0.25 -35.52 -29.82
C VAL A 680 0.05 -35.52 -31.34
N ASN A 681 0.26 -34.39 -32.03
CA ASN A 681 0.16 -34.32 -33.49
C ASN A 681 1.31 -35.02 -34.24
N ALA A 682 2.50 -35.16 -33.64
CA ALA A 682 3.63 -35.87 -34.25
C ALA A 682 3.54 -37.41 -34.11
N SER A 683 2.62 -37.92 -33.28
CA SER A 683 2.36 -39.35 -33.12
C SER A 683 1.14 -39.85 -33.91
N ALA A 684 0.45 -38.93 -34.58
CA ALA A 684 -0.75 -39.20 -35.38
C ALA A 684 -0.52 -39.13 -36.91
N ASP A 685 0.73 -38.94 -37.36
CA ASP A 685 1.16 -38.98 -38.77
C ASP A 685 2.06 -40.18 -39.10
#